data_AF-A0A8T2TNN5-F1
#
_entry.id   AF-A0A8T2TNN5-F1
#
_cell.length_a   1.000
_cell.length_b   1.000
_cell.length_c   1.000
_cell.angle_alpha   90.00
_cell.angle_beta   90.00
_cell.angle_gamma   90.00
#
_symmetry.space_group_name_H-M   'P 1'
#
loop_
_entity.id
_entity.type
_entity.pdbx_description
1 polymer ?
#
loop_
_entity_poly.entity_id
_entity_poly.type
_entity_poly.pdbx_seq_one_letter_code
_entity_poly.pdbx_strand_id
1 'polypeptide(L)'
;MQGPVCIWISVASDLKYDARRDLDDVGAFAVEVHALNKLPYGKLDSKAVGIKEGVIFLTYSSLIASSDKGRSRLQQLVQWCGNEFDGLLIFDECHKAKNLIPEAGGQATRTGEAVLDIQARLPEARVVYCSATGASEPRNMGYMARLGLWGMGTDFPNFQTFLGALEKRGVGALELVAMDMKARGMYVCRTLSFKGAEFDVIEVPLETEMQNAYNKAARLWAELRKEFMLTISALYDCEKPSSSQLWRLYWASHQRFFRHMCMSAKVPAAVKLAKQALQDGKCVVIGLQSTGEARTEEAVSKYGNELDDFVSGPRELLLKLVEDNYPLPLPAHGLQEVLGKDSSKQRQFRAFHIPGRRRSRKSKKPEDDFESEEDYETESDAESGESNEGPRICKICCSEDPKKVSIECQDCDASAHFVCLPVGSTGTCTEWRCPSCDEAQRTYVGQLQARYEKALERKHRCLDAIRSFDLPNNPLDDIIDQLGGPDSVAEITGRRGFLVRAANGKGVVYQSRSSKDVAMEMVNMHEKQQFMEGRKQVAIISEAGSAGVSLQADRRVSNQKRRVHITLELPWSADRAIQQFGRTHRSNQACAPEYRLLFTNLGGERRFASIVAKRLETLGALTQGDRRAGPSLSAYNYDSIYGKKALALMYRSIMEQCESPVPPPGCSADGEWVPHEFFKFARAALIAVGIVRDAVLGENPEKEFEKPSGRIPESDIHDVARFLNRLLGLPPDIQNRLFEYFVSIFDRLLSDARRDGQFDCGIIDIKANSIELQDTPKTVHVDPMSGAATTMTVLKVDRGLTWESALKLFEQNEAEKKPKSGFYESKREWLGRMHYLMAINCLKSGPTCYRIFRPASGEALREMPEEELLSKYSIVTSLELAEKKWQDEYTITEDQCMHGPKCKVGSSCTVGRRVQEMFILGGLILPVWGTVEKALSKQVRLSHRRLRVVWLETSSDNQRIVGLHIPNPAVNAVLSGLAQMQATQRSEMAHGPEVAT
;
A
#
# COMPACT_ATOMS: atom_id res chain seq x y z
N MET A 1 44.85 8.32 -21.49
CA MET A 1 43.39 8.35 -21.31
C MET A 1 42.90 6.91 -21.39
N GLN A 2 42.36 6.37 -20.31
CA GLN A 2 41.61 5.11 -20.39
C GLN A 2 40.40 5.35 -21.31
N GLY A 3 40.02 4.36 -22.11
CA GLY A 3 38.81 4.45 -22.94
C GLY A 3 37.55 4.64 -22.10
N PRO A 4 36.38 4.90 -22.69
CA PRO A 4 35.17 5.14 -21.93
C PRO A 4 34.79 3.91 -21.09
N VAL A 5 34.77 4.06 -19.76
CA VAL A 5 34.43 3.02 -18.80
C VAL A 5 33.10 3.40 -18.12
N CYS A 6 32.11 2.51 -18.19
CA CYS A 6 30.77 2.75 -17.63
C CYS A 6 30.24 1.49 -16.91
N ILE A 7 29.57 1.69 -15.77
CA ILE A 7 28.82 0.65 -15.08
C ILE A 7 27.33 0.94 -15.25
N TRP A 8 26.60 -0.01 -15.85
CA TRP A 8 25.15 0.08 -16.04
C TRP A 8 24.45 -0.99 -15.22
N ILE A 9 23.75 -0.56 -14.16
CA ILE A 9 23.00 -1.44 -13.26
C ILE A 9 21.51 -1.32 -13.59
N SER A 10 20.87 -2.45 -13.91
CA SER A 10 19.43 -2.49 -14.22
C SER A 10 18.73 -3.66 -13.49
N VAL A 11 17.45 -3.89 -13.79
CA VAL A 11 16.60 -4.87 -13.11
C VAL A 11 16.73 -6.29 -13.63
N ALA A 12 17.01 -6.46 -14.92
CA ALA A 12 17.03 -7.75 -15.60
C ALA A 12 18.23 -7.82 -16.56
N SER A 13 18.79 -9.03 -16.74
CA SER A 13 19.90 -9.28 -17.66
C SER A 13 19.55 -8.96 -19.11
N ASP A 14 18.30 -9.16 -19.49
CA ASP A 14 17.83 -9.07 -20.87
C ASP A 14 17.79 -7.62 -21.35
N LEU A 15 17.72 -6.66 -20.41
CA LEU A 15 17.78 -5.23 -20.71
C LEU A 15 19.16 -4.78 -21.19
N LYS A 16 20.16 -5.67 -21.20
CA LYS A 16 21.39 -5.46 -21.94
C LYS A 16 21.14 -5.17 -23.42
N TYR A 17 20.16 -5.84 -24.05
CA TYR A 17 19.85 -5.62 -25.47
C TYR A 17 19.16 -4.26 -25.68
N ASP A 18 18.31 -3.85 -24.75
CA ASP A 18 17.73 -2.50 -24.73
C ASP A 18 18.82 -1.43 -24.51
N ALA A 19 19.78 -1.67 -23.62
CA ALA A 19 20.92 -0.77 -23.41
C ALA A 19 21.82 -0.66 -24.66
N ARG A 20 22.07 -1.77 -25.38
CA ARG A 20 22.75 -1.75 -26.69
C ARG A 20 21.99 -0.88 -27.70
N ARG A 21 20.67 -1.08 -27.83
CA ARG A 21 19.82 -0.25 -28.69
C ARG A 21 19.93 1.23 -28.30
N ASP A 22 19.87 1.55 -27.02
CA ASP A 22 19.90 2.94 -26.56
C ASP A 22 21.27 3.59 -26.84
N LEU A 23 22.37 2.82 -26.77
CA LEU A 23 23.70 3.26 -27.20
C LEU A 23 23.75 3.49 -28.72
N ASP A 24 23.12 2.63 -29.52
CA ASP A 24 23.01 2.81 -30.97
C ASP A 24 22.21 4.07 -31.32
N ASP A 25 21.09 4.31 -30.62
CA ASP A 25 20.22 5.48 -30.83
C ASP A 25 20.93 6.82 -30.53
N VAL A 26 21.97 6.82 -29.67
CA VAL A 26 22.82 8.00 -29.39
C VAL A 26 24.12 8.05 -30.21
N GLY A 27 24.30 7.13 -31.16
CA GLY A 27 25.47 7.09 -32.05
C GLY A 27 26.71 6.42 -31.46
N ALA A 28 26.60 5.72 -30.33
CA ALA A 28 27.70 5.05 -29.63
C ALA A 28 27.89 3.59 -30.09
N PHE A 29 27.92 3.35 -31.41
CA PHE A 29 27.98 2.01 -32.02
C PHE A 29 29.20 1.18 -31.60
N ALA A 30 30.34 1.84 -31.36
CA ALA A 30 31.62 1.21 -31.06
C ALA A 30 31.79 0.78 -29.58
N VAL A 31 30.89 1.19 -28.68
CA VAL A 31 31.03 0.90 -27.24
C VAL A 31 30.48 -0.47 -26.93
N GLU A 32 31.34 -1.45 -26.62
CA GLU A 32 30.87 -2.80 -26.29
C GLU A 32 30.11 -2.85 -24.95
N VAL A 33 29.10 -3.72 -24.88
CA VAL A 33 28.33 -3.98 -23.65
C VAL A 33 28.63 -5.41 -23.20
N HIS A 34 29.21 -5.57 -22.01
CA HIS A 34 29.58 -6.86 -21.45
C HIS A 34 28.65 -7.23 -20.30
N ALA A 35 28.19 -8.49 -20.27
CA ALA A 35 27.25 -8.95 -19.24
C ALA A 35 28.04 -9.54 -18.05
N LEU A 36 28.05 -8.88 -16.89
CA LEU A 36 28.88 -9.27 -15.75
C LEU A 36 28.57 -10.68 -15.23
N ASN A 37 27.30 -11.10 -15.30
CA ASN A 37 26.86 -12.43 -14.87
C ASN A 37 27.50 -13.58 -15.67
N LYS A 38 27.92 -13.32 -16.92
CA LYS A 38 28.61 -14.29 -17.78
C LYS A 38 30.13 -14.27 -17.60
N LEU A 39 30.66 -13.34 -16.81
CA LEU A 39 32.09 -13.18 -16.58
C LEU A 39 32.51 -13.83 -15.25
N PRO A 40 33.74 -14.37 -15.15
CA PRO A 40 34.24 -14.93 -13.89
C PRO A 40 34.39 -13.87 -12.79
N TYR A 41 34.45 -14.29 -11.52
CA TYR A 41 34.70 -13.43 -10.36
C TYR A 41 36.17 -12.96 -10.22
N GLY A 42 36.96 -13.07 -11.28
CA GLY A 42 38.36 -12.60 -11.34
C GLY A 42 38.45 -11.12 -11.74
N LYS A 43 39.66 -10.56 -11.82
CA LYS A 43 39.80 -9.16 -12.29
C LYS A 43 39.34 -9.04 -13.75
N LEU A 44 38.53 -8.02 -14.04
CA LEU A 44 37.95 -7.79 -15.37
C LEU A 44 39.01 -7.40 -16.42
N ASP A 45 40.06 -6.71 -16.00
CA ASP A 45 41.21 -6.30 -16.80
C ASP A 45 42.29 -7.39 -16.95
N SER A 46 42.09 -8.56 -16.34
CA SER A 46 43.05 -9.67 -16.40
C SER A 46 43.22 -10.20 -17.82
N LYS A 47 44.36 -10.84 -18.12
CA LYS A 47 44.60 -11.51 -19.42
C LYS A 47 43.51 -12.54 -19.79
N ALA A 48 42.79 -13.07 -18.81
CA ALA A 48 41.74 -14.06 -19.02
C ALA A 48 40.38 -13.45 -19.45
N VAL A 49 40.10 -12.20 -19.07
CA VAL A 49 38.82 -11.51 -19.37
C VAL A 49 39.02 -10.39 -20.39
N GLY A 50 40.10 -9.61 -20.25
CA GLY A 50 40.57 -8.67 -21.26
C GLY A 50 39.77 -7.38 -21.40
N ILE A 51 38.83 -7.07 -20.50
CA ILE A 51 37.94 -5.92 -20.63
C ILE A 51 38.61 -4.69 -20.00
N LYS A 52 39.02 -3.74 -20.85
CA LYS A 52 39.68 -2.49 -20.44
C LYS A 52 38.81 -1.24 -20.63
N GLU A 53 37.82 -1.31 -21.52
CA GLU A 53 36.91 -0.22 -21.86
C GLU A 53 35.52 -0.79 -22.21
N GLY A 54 34.51 0.07 -22.26
CA GLY A 54 33.13 -0.28 -22.58
C GLY A 54 32.18 -0.19 -21.38
N VAL A 55 31.00 -0.80 -21.54
CA VAL A 55 29.93 -0.84 -20.54
C VAL A 55 29.89 -2.20 -19.87
N ILE A 56 30.08 -2.25 -18.55
CA ILE A 56 29.75 -3.43 -17.75
C ILE A 56 28.28 -3.34 -17.35
N PHE A 57 27.48 -4.22 -17.93
CA PHE A 57 26.05 -4.35 -17.65
C PHE A 57 25.82 -5.44 -16.59
N LEU A 58 25.05 -5.11 -15.55
CA LEU A 58 24.71 -6.03 -14.47
C LEU A 58 23.32 -5.76 -13.90
N THR A 59 22.81 -6.74 -13.15
CA THR A 59 21.58 -6.56 -12.39
C THR A 59 21.85 -6.11 -10.95
N TYR A 60 20.86 -5.48 -10.31
CA TYR A 60 20.91 -5.19 -8.86
C TYR A 60 21.20 -6.45 -8.02
N SER A 61 20.65 -7.60 -8.41
CA SER A 61 20.93 -8.88 -7.75
C SER A 61 22.38 -9.34 -7.96
N SER A 62 22.95 -9.06 -9.12
CA SER A 62 24.37 -9.36 -9.40
C SER A 62 25.30 -8.46 -8.57
N LEU A 63 24.92 -7.20 -8.32
CA LEU A 63 25.72 -6.27 -7.52
C LEU A 63 25.98 -6.79 -6.10
N ILE A 64 24.96 -7.41 -5.49
CA ILE A 64 25.05 -7.99 -4.14
C ILE A 64 25.56 -9.44 -4.12
N ALA A 65 25.86 -10.02 -5.28
CA ALA A 65 26.29 -11.41 -5.39
C ALA A 65 27.76 -11.58 -4.96
N SER A 66 28.04 -12.72 -4.34
CA SER A 66 29.38 -13.13 -3.91
C SER A 66 29.64 -14.58 -4.34
N SER A 67 30.90 -14.88 -4.67
CA SER A 67 31.33 -16.25 -4.93
C SER A 67 31.41 -17.08 -3.66
N ASP A 68 31.43 -18.40 -3.78
CA ASP A 68 31.67 -19.35 -2.66
C ASP A 68 33.01 -19.09 -1.93
N LYS A 69 33.98 -18.47 -2.62
CA LYS A 69 35.28 -18.05 -2.07
C LYS A 69 35.26 -16.64 -1.44
N GLY A 70 34.09 -16.07 -1.21
CA GLY A 70 33.90 -14.78 -0.54
C GLY A 70 34.15 -13.51 -1.38
N ARG A 71 34.53 -13.64 -2.66
CA ARG A 71 34.72 -12.46 -3.55
C ARG A 71 33.39 -11.86 -3.97
N SER A 72 33.16 -10.58 -3.69
CA SER A 72 31.93 -9.87 -4.09
C SER A 72 32.04 -9.22 -5.47
N ARG A 73 30.92 -9.14 -6.19
CA ARG A 73 30.85 -8.41 -7.47
C ARG A 73 31.08 -6.91 -7.30
N LEU A 74 30.62 -6.32 -6.20
CA LEU A 74 30.89 -4.90 -5.89
C LEU A 74 32.40 -4.63 -5.79
N GLN A 75 33.15 -5.47 -5.06
CA GLN A 75 34.61 -5.35 -4.96
C GLN A 75 35.29 -5.52 -6.31
N GLN A 76 34.82 -6.47 -7.13
CA GLN A 76 35.32 -6.68 -8.48
C GLN A 76 35.15 -5.42 -9.35
N LEU A 77 34.00 -4.75 -9.26
CA LEU A 77 33.73 -3.52 -10.00
C LEU A 77 34.60 -2.35 -9.52
N VAL A 78 34.70 -2.14 -8.21
CA VAL A 78 35.53 -1.08 -7.62
C VAL A 78 37.00 -1.29 -7.98
N GLN A 79 37.48 -2.54 -7.97
CA GLN A 79 38.83 -2.87 -8.42
C GLN A 79 39.06 -2.57 -9.90
N TRP A 80 38.07 -2.80 -10.75
CA TRP A 80 38.16 -2.51 -12.18
C TRP A 80 38.14 -1.00 -12.47
N CYS A 81 37.35 -0.24 -11.70
CA CYS A 81 37.28 1.22 -11.80
C CYS A 81 38.56 1.91 -11.29
N GLY A 82 39.18 1.36 -10.24
CA GLY A 82 40.28 2.01 -9.54
C GLY A 82 39.82 3.17 -8.64
N ASN A 83 40.77 3.85 -8.00
CA ASN A 83 40.48 4.89 -6.99
C ASN A 83 40.12 6.25 -7.60
N GLU A 84 40.53 6.54 -8.84
CA GLU A 84 40.33 7.82 -9.53
C GLU A 84 39.30 7.73 -10.66
N PHE A 85 38.29 6.87 -10.49
CA PHE A 85 37.29 6.64 -11.52
C PHE A 85 36.35 7.84 -11.70
N ASP A 86 36.51 8.56 -12.81
CA ASP A 86 35.66 9.70 -13.22
C ASP A 86 34.60 9.33 -14.27
N GLY A 87 34.43 8.02 -14.52
CA GLY A 87 33.49 7.47 -15.49
C GLY A 87 32.03 7.53 -15.03
N LEU A 88 31.17 6.77 -15.72
CA LEU A 88 29.71 6.85 -15.55
C LEU A 88 29.14 5.67 -14.75
N LEU A 89 28.34 5.97 -13.73
CA LEU A 89 27.48 5.04 -13.01
C LEU A 89 26.01 5.29 -13.39
N ILE A 90 25.40 4.34 -14.09
CA ILE A 90 23.98 4.40 -14.46
C ILE A 90 23.20 3.45 -13.55
N PHE A 91 22.30 4.02 -12.75
CA PHE A 91 21.29 3.27 -12.02
C PHE A 91 19.97 3.34 -12.77
N ASP A 92 19.71 2.32 -13.59
CA ASP A 92 18.50 2.15 -14.36
C ASP A 92 17.41 1.45 -13.53
N GLU A 93 16.18 1.97 -13.59
CA GLU A 93 15.07 1.60 -12.72
C GLU A 93 15.43 1.66 -11.21
N CYS A 94 16.09 2.75 -10.81
CA CYS A 94 16.69 2.91 -9.48
C CYS A 94 15.70 2.89 -8.31
N HIS A 95 14.39 2.95 -8.58
CA HIS A 95 13.34 2.69 -7.59
C HIS A 95 13.47 1.30 -6.91
N LYS A 96 14.26 0.36 -7.45
CA LYS A 96 14.59 -0.89 -6.74
C LYS A 96 15.39 -0.68 -5.46
N ALA A 97 16.12 0.42 -5.33
CA ALA A 97 16.87 0.77 -4.13
C ALA A 97 16.03 1.52 -3.08
N LYS A 98 14.73 1.73 -3.31
CA LYS A 98 13.86 2.54 -2.45
C LYS A 98 13.75 2.06 -1.00
N ASN A 99 13.86 0.76 -0.78
CA ASN A 99 13.79 0.15 0.56
C ASN A 99 15.14 0.25 1.31
N LEU A 100 15.98 1.21 0.96
CA LEU A 100 17.08 1.65 1.79
C LEU A 100 16.56 2.25 3.11
N ILE A 101 15.40 2.92 3.07
CA ILE A 101 14.75 3.53 4.23
C ILE A 101 13.33 2.95 4.35
N PRO A 102 13.15 1.88 5.14
CA PRO A 102 11.88 1.18 5.20
C PRO A 102 10.78 1.99 5.91
N GLU A 103 9.53 1.72 5.55
CA GLU A 103 8.36 2.19 6.27
C GLU A 103 8.22 1.38 7.57
N ALA A 104 8.45 2.02 8.72
CA ALA A 104 8.29 1.46 10.07
C ALA A 104 9.23 0.29 10.45
N GLY A 105 10.33 0.61 11.15
CA GLY A 105 11.10 -0.34 11.97
C GLY A 105 11.83 -1.49 11.24
N GLY A 106 11.77 -1.55 9.91
CA GLY A 106 12.50 -2.53 9.11
C GLY A 106 13.99 -2.23 8.99
N GLN A 107 14.76 -3.20 8.48
CA GLN A 107 16.16 -3.00 8.08
C GLN A 107 16.26 -2.60 6.61
N ALA A 108 17.32 -1.86 6.27
CA ALA A 108 17.63 -1.50 4.89
C ALA A 108 17.86 -2.76 4.05
N THR A 109 17.44 -2.72 2.78
CA THR A 109 17.75 -3.82 1.86
C THR A 109 19.23 -3.83 1.48
N ARG A 110 19.85 -5.02 1.40
CA ARG A 110 21.23 -5.20 0.91
C ARG A 110 21.47 -4.51 -0.43
N THR A 111 20.47 -4.50 -1.31
CA THR A 111 20.52 -3.79 -2.59
C THR A 111 20.66 -2.28 -2.41
N GLY A 112 19.85 -1.67 -1.53
CA GLY A 112 19.95 -0.24 -1.24
C GLY A 112 21.31 0.12 -0.62
N GLU A 113 21.80 -0.71 0.30
CA GLU A 113 23.12 -0.54 0.91
C GLU A 113 24.26 -0.63 -0.12
N ALA A 114 24.23 -1.63 -1.00
CA ALA A 114 25.24 -1.79 -2.05
C ALA A 114 25.24 -0.63 -3.06
N VAL A 115 24.05 -0.06 -3.35
CA VAL A 115 23.92 1.14 -4.19
C VAL A 115 24.55 2.36 -3.51
N LEU A 116 24.43 2.52 -2.18
CA LEU A 116 25.15 3.57 -1.47
C LEU A 116 26.66 3.30 -1.40
N ASP A 117 27.06 2.06 -1.10
CA ASP A 117 28.47 1.68 -0.91
C ASP A 117 29.30 1.91 -2.19
N ILE A 118 28.77 1.53 -3.36
CA ILE A 118 29.48 1.77 -4.63
C ILE A 118 29.65 3.27 -4.94
N GLN A 119 28.66 4.11 -4.59
CA GLN A 119 28.75 5.57 -4.75
C GLN A 119 29.75 6.20 -3.77
N ALA A 120 29.88 5.64 -2.57
CA ALA A 120 30.84 6.09 -1.56
C ALA A 120 32.29 5.69 -1.92
N ARG A 121 32.47 4.49 -2.50
CA ARG A 121 33.79 3.98 -2.92
C ARG A 121 34.29 4.59 -4.22
N LEU A 122 33.41 5.16 -5.05
CA LEU A 122 33.74 5.83 -6.31
C LEU A 122 33.33 7.31 -6.24
N PRO A 123 34.05 8.15 -5.48
CA PRO A 123 33.66 9.52 -5.21
C PRO A 123 33.69 10.42 -6.45
N GLU A 124 34.60 10.21 -7.40
CA GLU A 124 34.72 11.03 -8.61
C GLU A 124 33.78 10.60 -9.76
N ALA A 125 33.04 9.51 -9.57
CA ALA A 125 32.16 8.97 -10.60
C ALA A 125 30.95 9.89 -10.87
N ARG A 126 30.61 10.05 -12.15
CA ARG A 126 29.39 10.74 -12.57
C ARG A 126 28.22 9.77 -12.44
N VAL A 127 27.11 10.21 -11.82
CA VAL A 127 25.98 9.33 -11.52
C VAL A 127 24.72 9.77 -12.27
N VAL A 128 24.06 8.82 -12.93
CA VAL A 128 22.74 9.00 -13.56
C VAL A 128 21.73 8.10 -12.85
N TYR A 129 20.68 8.73 -12.30
CA TYR A 129 19.54 8.03 -11.71
C TYR A 129 18.37 8.02 -12.68
N CYS A 130 18.06 6.86 -13.26
CA CYS A 130 16.93 6.67 -14.16
C CYS A 130 15.79 5.97 -13.41
N SER A 131 14.65 6.65 -13.21
CA SER A 131 13.47 6.05 -12.57
C SER A 131 12.18 6.76 -12.94
N ALA A 132 11.14 5.98 -13.20
CA ALA A 132 9.78 6.48 -13.43
C ALA A 132 9.13 7.08 -12.17
N THR A 133 9.56 6.65 -10.98
CA THR A 133 8.92 7.00 -9.69
C THR A 133 9.92 7.54 -8.67
N GLY A 134 11.10 7.99 -9.11
CA GLY A 134 12.20 8.37 -8.21
C GLY A 134 11.84 9.53 -7.27
N ALA A 135 11.06 10.50 -7.77
CA ALA A 135 10.61 11.67 -7.03
C ALA A 135 9.09 11.64 -6.71
N SER A 136 8.48 10.45 -6.61
CA SER A 136 7.06 10.32 -6.26
C SER A 136 6.80 10.38 -4.76
N GLU A 137 7.75 9.90 -3.94
CA GLU A 137 7.69 9.93 -2.49
C GLU A 137 9.05 10.41 -1.95
N PRO A 138 9.07 11.26 -0.92
CA PRO A 138 10.33 11.77 -0.35
C PRO A 138 11.32 10.67 0.06
N ARG A 139 10.80 9.57 0.63
CA ARG A 139 11.60 8.41 1.08
C ARG A 139 12.39 7.75 -0.04
N ASN A 140 11.82 7.72 -1.25
CA ASN A 140 12.44 7.10 -2.42
C ASN A 140 13.67 7.86 -2.92
N MET A 141 13.96 9.06 -2.39
CA MET A 141 15.14 9.82 -2.75
C MET A 141 16.39 9.40 -1.96
N GLY A 142 16.28 8.60 -0.90
CA GLY A 142 17.39 8.33 0.02
C GLY A 142 18.65 7.74 -0.61
N TYR A 143 18.53 6.96 -1.70
CA TYR A 143 19.68 6.40 -2.41
C TYR A 143 20.34 7.39 -3.40
N MET A 144 19.71 8.54 -3.66
CA MET A 144 20.18 9.59 -4.57
C MET A 144 21.10 10.59 -3.86
N ALA A 145 22.05 10.09 -3.08
CA ALA A 145 22.90 10.90 -2.21
C ALA A 145 23.78 11.92 -2.98
N ARG A 146 24.00 11.73 -4.28
CA ARG A 146 24.83 12.62 -5.11
C ARG A 146 24.09 13.83 -5.68
N LEU A 147 22.81 14.02 -5.36
CA LEU A 147 22.03 15.18 -5.80
C LEU A 147 22.34 16.47 -5.02
N GLY A 148 23.06 16.39 -3.90
CA GLY A 148 23.42 17.58 -3.10
C GLY A 148 22.21 18.28 -2.44
N LEU A 149 21.14 17.54 -2.17
CA LEU A 149 19.94 18.07 -1.50
C LEU A 149 20.06 18.08 0.04
N TRP A 150 20.99 17.30 0.57
CA TRP A 150 21.37 17.22 1.97
C TRP A 150 22.89 17.01 2.07
N GLY A 151 23.44 17.24 3.26
CA GLY A 151 24.88 17.16 3.54
C GLY A 151 25.49 18.54 3.77
N MET A 152 26.83 18.60 3.77
CA MET A 152 27.56 19.85 4.01
C MET A 152 27.16 20.93 3.00
N GLY A 153 26.96 22.16 3.49
CA GLY A 153 26.56 23.30 2.67
C GLY A 153 25.06 23.41 2.37
N THR A 154 24.22 22.57 2.98
CA THR A 154 22.75 22.66 2.87
C THR A 154 22.08 22.85 4.23
N ASP A 155 20.83 23.35 4.23
CA ASP A 155 19.99 23.46 5.44
C ASP A 155 19.66 22.09 6.09
N PHE A 156 19.93 21.00 5.38
CA PHE A 156 19.62 19.63 5.79
C PHE A 156 20.91 18.82 5.99
N PRO A 157 21.41 18.65 7.23
CA PRO A 157 22.67 17.96 7.46
C PRO A 157 22.65 16.48 7.04
N ASN A 158 21.48 15.82 7.09
CA ASN A 158 21.31 14.44 6.68
C ASN A 158 19.93 14.19 6.05
N PHE A 159 19.77 13.02 5.41
CA PHE A 159 18.52 12.67 4.75
C PHE A 159 17.32 12.60 5.71
N GLN A 160 17.50 12.19 6.97
CA GLN A 160 16.40 12.10 7.95
C GLN A 160 15.82 13.49 8.26
N THR A 161 16.66 14.51 8.40
CA THR A 161 16.21 15.90 8.58
C THR A 161 15.47 16.43 7.35
N PHE A 162 15.97 16.14 6.15
CA PHE A 162 15.32 16.46 4.88
C PHE A 162 13.95 15.77 4.75
N LEU A 163 13.90 14.46 5.01
CA LEU A 163 12.68 13.65 4.98
C LEU A 163 11.63 14.20 5.94
N GLY A 164 12.02 14.49 7.19
CA GLY A 164 11.11 15.03 8.19
C GLY A 164 10.53 16.40 7.82
N ALA A 165 11.30 17.23 7.10
CA ALA A 165 10.82 18.52 6.59
C ALA A 165 9.79 18.36 5.46
N LEU A 166 10.00 17.39 4.57
CA LEU A 166 9.07 17.08 3.47
C LEU A 166 7.78 16.39 3.98
N GLU A 167 7.88 15.40 4.87
CA GLU A 167 6.72 14.67 5.38
C GLU A 167 5.75 15.55 6.16
N LYS A 168 6.25 16.52 6.93
CA LYS A 168 5.42 17.51 7.63
C LYS A 168 4.54 18.35 6.70
N ARG A 169 4.86 18.42 5.41
CA ARG A 169 4.27 19.37 4.44
C ARG A 169 3.68 18.70 3.20
N GLY A 170 3.84 17.38 3.07
CA GLY A 170 3.19 16.57 2.06
C GLY A 170 3.67 16.82 0.62
N VAL A 171 2.80 16.54 -0.33
CA VAL A 171 3.11 16.47 -1.77
C VAL A 171 3.60 17.81 -2.35
N GLY A 172 3.11 18.95 -1.84
CA GLY A 172 3.53 20.27 -2.33
C GLY A 172 5.00 20.57 -2.10
N ALA A 173 5.59 20.07 -1.01
CA ALA A 173 7.02 20.25 -0.75
C ALA A 173 7.90 19.44 -1.71
N LEU A 174 7.45 18.25 -2.11
CA LEU A 174 8.17 17.41 -3.07
C LEU A 174 8.18 18.03 -4.48
N GLU A 175 7.10 18.72 -4.86
CA GLU A 175 7.07 19.47 -6.12
C GLU A 175 8.08 20.62 -6.14
N LEU A 176 8.24 21.34 -5.02
CA LEU A 176 9.28 22.37 -4.89
C LEU A 176 10.68 21.77 -5.06
N VAL A 177 10.96 20.63 -4.44
CA VAL A 177 12.25 19.92 -4.64
C VAL A 177 12.44 19.57 -6.11
N ALA A 178 11.41 19.04 -6.78
CA ALA A 178 11.48 18.70 -8.20
C ALA A 178 11.70 19.92 -9.10
N MET A 179 11.13 21.08 -8.75
CA MET A 179 11.37 22.34 -9.45
C MET A 179 12.80 22.83 -9.24
N ASP A 180 13.31 22.80 -8.00
CA ASP A 180 14.67 23.21 -7.67
C ASP A 180 15.70 22.35 -8.40
N MET A 181 15.50 21.02 -8.43
CA MET A 181 16.39 20.13 -9.17
C MET A 181 16.36 20.40 -10.68
N LYS A 182 15.21 20.80 -11.25
CA LYS A 182 15.11 21.22 -12.67
C LYS A 182 15.86 22.52 -12.91
N ALA A 183 15.68 23.52 -12.04
CA ALA A 183 16.34 24.81 -12.15
C ALA A 183 17.87 24.69 -12.07
N ARG A 184 18.37 23.74 -11.27
CA ARG A 184 19.79 23.39 -11.17
C ARG A 184 20.30 22.49 -12.31
N GLY A 185 19.44 22.07 -13.24
CA GLY A 185 19.80 21.15 -14.33
C GLY A 185 20.07 19.71 -13.89
N MET A 186 19.77 19.34 -12.64
CA MET A 186 20.03 18.01 -12.07
C MET A 186 18.91 17.01 -12.34
N TYR A 187 17.72 17.48 -12.73
CA TYR A 187 16.55 16.64 -12.93
C TYR A 187 15.87 16.92 -14.26
N VAL A 188 15.75 15.87 -15.07
CA VAL A 188 14.94 15.86 -16.28
C VAL A 188 13.79 14.90 -16.09
N CYS A 189 12.57 15.39 -16.27
CA CYS A 189 11.37 14.58 -16.26
C CYS A 189 10.51 14.94 -17.46
N ARG A 190 10.25 13.94 -18.29
CA ARG A 190 9.37 14.03 -19.45
C ARG A 190 8.29 13.00 -19.26
N THR A 191 7.05 13.39 -19.53
CA THR A 191 5.92 12.47 -19.47
C THR A 191 5.30 12.37 -20.84
N LEU A 192 5.08 11.15 -21.32
CA LEU A 192 4.42 10.94 -22.60
C LEU A 192 2.97 11.42 -22.50
N SER A 193 2.52 12.14 -23.53
CA SER A 193 1.13 12.57 -23.66
C SER A 193 0.26 11.36 -23.97
N PHE A 194 -0.88 11.21 -23.31
CA PHE A 194 -1.91 10.22 -23.65
C PHE A 194 -2.84 10.71 -24.77
N LYS A 195 -2.45 11.74 -25.53
CA LYS A 195 -3.23 12.22 -26.67
C LYS A 195 -3.44 11.09 -27.68
N GLY A 196 -4.71 10.79 -27.96
CA GLY A 196 -5.13 9.70 -28.86
C GLY A 196 -5.20 8.32 -28.21
N ALA A 197 -4.81 8.18 -26.94
CA ALA A 197 -5.08 6.98 -26.16
C ALA A 197 -6.52 7.04 -25.64
N GLU A 198 -7.23 5.91 -25.74
CA GLU A 198 -8.60 5.76 -25.25
C GLU A 198 -8.59 4.92 -23.97
N PHE A 199 -9.45 5.25 -23.01
CA PHE A 199 -9.56 4.51 -21.75
C PHE A 199 -11.02 4.15 -21.50
N ASP A 200 -11.31 2.86 -21.51
CA ASP A 200 -12.62 2.33 -21.16
C ASP A 200 -12.52 1.55 -19.86
N VAL A 201 -13.33 1.95 -18.89
CA VAL A 201 -13.49 1.29 -17.60
C VAL A 201 -14.72 0.38 -17.72
N ILE A 202 -14.51 -0.93 -17.76
CA ILE A 202 -15.57 -1.90 -18.05
C ILE A 202 -15.85 -2.71 -16.78
N GLU A 203 -17.06 -2.51 -16.24
CA GLU A 203 -17.58 -3.35 -15.16
C GLU A 203 -18.06 -4.68 -15.75
N VAL A 204 -17.55 -5.78 -15.21
CA VAL A 204 -17.91 -7.15 -15.58
C VAL A 204 -18.73 -7.74 -14.44
N PRO A 205 -20.07 -7.74 -14.52
CA PRO A 205 -20.90 -8.35 -13.49
C PRO A 205 -20.60 -9.85 -13.40
N LEU A 206 -20.61 -10.40 -12.18
CA LEU A 206 -20.48 -11.85 -12.00
C LEU A 206 -21.66 -12.55 -12.68
N GLU A 207 -21.36 -13.54 -13.51
CA GLU A 207 -22.37 -14.47 -14.05
C GLU A 207 -22.99 -15.29 -12.92
N THR A 208 -24.24 -15.74 -13.10
CA THR A 208 -25.00 -16.43 -12.05
C THR A 208 -24.28 -17.68 -11.51
N GLU A 209 -23.64 -18.46 -12.39
CA GLU A 209 -22.84 -19.63 -12.02
C GLU A 209 -21.65 -19.24 -11.13
N MET A 210 -20.92 -18.20 -11.54
CA MET A 210 -19.77 -17.68 -10.80
C MET A 210 -20.18 -17.04 -9.47
N GLN A 211 -21.31 -16.33 -9.41
CA GLN A 211 -21.86 -15.77 -8.18
C GLN A 211 -22.25 -16.87 -7.19
N ASN A 212 -22.85 -17.96 -7.68
CA ASN A 212 -23.17 -19.13 -6.87
C ASN A 212 -21.91 -19.83 -6.33
N ALA A 213 -20.88 -19.99 -7.17
CA ALA A 213 -19.59 -20.52 -6.76
C ALA A 213 -18.94 -19.60 -5.71
N TYR A 214 -18.94 -18.28 -5.91
CA TYR A 214 -18.39 -17.32 -4.96
C TYR A 214 -19.09 -17.39 -3.59
N ASN A 215 -20.43 -17.44 -3.59
CA ASN A 215 -21.23 -17.58 -2.37
C ASN A 215 -20.93 -18.86 -1.60
N LYS A 216 -20.83 -20.00 -2.31
CA LYS A 216 -20.44 -21.28 -1.70
C LYS A 216 -19.02 -21.22 -1.14
N ALA A 217 -18.09 -20.60 -1.87
CA ALA A 217 -16.71 -20.45 -1.42
C ALA A 217 -16.61 -19.59 -0.15
N ALA A 218 -17.31 -18.46 -0.08
CA ALA A 218 -17.35 -17.59 1.10
C ALA A 218 -17.87 -18.34 2.34
N ARG A 219 -18.91 -19.17 2.18
CA ARG A 219 -19.41 -20.04 3.26
C ARG A 219 -18.39 -21.09 3.68
N LEU A 220 -17.78 -21.78 2.72
CA LEU A 220 -16.75 -22.79 2.98
C LEU A 220 -15.57 -22.21 3.77
N TRP A 221 -15.08 -21.02 3.40
CA TRP A 221 -14.02 -20.33 4.14
C TRP A 221 -14.46 -19.92 5.55
N ALA A 222 -15.71 -19.48 5.75
CA ALA A 222 -16.22 -19.16 7.08
C ALA A 222 -16.32 -20.40 7.98
N GLU A 223 -16.79 -21.53 7.42
CA GLU A 223 -16.85 -22.83 8.11
C GLU A 223 -15.46 -23.36 8.44
N LEU A 224 -14.53 -23.31 7.49
CA LEU A 224 -13.14 -23.72 7.69
C LEU A 224 -12.47 -22.93 8.82
N ARG A 225 -12.74 -21.62 8.90
CA ARG A 225 -12.28 -20.78 10.01
C ARG A 225 -12.80 -21.27 11.36
N LYS A 226 -14.11 -21.57 11.43
CA LYS A 226 -14.75 -22.08 12.65
C LYS A 226 -14.11 -23.41 13.07
N GLU A 227 -13.89 -24.33 12.14
CA GLU A 227 -13.22 -25.61 12.42
C GLU A 227 -11.77 -25.42 12.89
N PHE A 228 -11.00 -24.52 12.28
CA PHE A 228 -9.65 -24.18 12.75
C PHE A 228 -9.68 -23.61 14.17
N MET A 229 -10.59 -22.68 14.46
CA MET A 229 -10.73 -22.11 15.81
C MET A 229 -11.11 -23.17 16.85
N LEU A 230 -12.11 -24.01 16.55
CA LEU A 230 -12.55 -25.09 17.44
C LEU A 230 -11.40 -26.06 17.74
N THR A 231 -10.68 -26.48 16.71
CA THR A 231 -9.59 -27.44 16.89
C THR A 231 -8.42 -26.82 17.66
N ILE A 232 -8.04 -25.57 17.38
CA ILE A 232 -7.01 -24.84 18.15
C ILE A 232 -7.43 -24.67 19.62
N SER A 233 -8.70 -24.36 19.90
CA SER A 233 -9.20 -24.22 21.27
C SER A 233 -9.20 -25.53 22.05
N ALA A 234 -9.25 -26.66 21.35
CA ALA A 234 -9.16 -28.00 21.94
C ALA A 234 -7.71 -28.44 22.23
N LEU A 235 -6.69 -27.68 21.80
CA LEU A 235 -5.29 -27.91 22.11
C LEU A 235 -4.95 -27.27 23.48
N TYR A 236 -4.41 -28.05 24.42
CA TYR A 236 -4.03 -27.58 25.77
C TYR A 236 -2.77 -26.68 25.76
N ASP A 237 -2.61 -25.86 26.81
CA ASP A 237 -1.59 -24.81 27.00
C ASP A 237 -0.10 -25.24 26.88
N CYS A 238 0.21 -26.53 26.70
CA CYS A 238 1.59 -27.02 26.79
C CYS A 238 2.42 -26.80 25.53
N GLU A 239 1.81 -26.68 24.34
CA GLU A 239 2.49 -26.29 23.10
C GLU A 239 1.45 -25.66 22.17
N LYS A 240 1.14 -24.38 22.39
CA LYS A 240 0.40 -23.64 21.37
C LYS A 240 1.29 -23.62 20.12
N PRO A 241 0.92 -24.27 18.99
CA PRO A 241 1.59 -23.96 17.73
C PRO A 241 1.55 -22.44 17.57
N SER A 242 2.52 -21.84 16.87
CA SER A 242 2.52 -20.40 16.62
C SER A 242 1.21 -20.01 15.93
N SER A 243 0.19 -19.71 16.72
CA SER A 243 -1.18 -19.49 16.25
C SER A 243 -1.19 -18.28 15.33
N SER A 244 -0.29 -17.34 15.61
CA SER A 244 0.03 -16.21 14.75
C SER A 244 0.51 -16.60 13.35
N GLN A 245 1.37 -17.61 13.20
CA GLN A 245 1.89 -18.06 11.91
C GLN A 245 0.83 -18.80 11.10
N LEU A 246 0.05 -19.67 11.75
CA LEU A 246 -1.06 -20.37 11.10
C LEU A 246 -2.12 -19.39 10.59
N TRP A 247 -2.56 -18.43 11.42
CA TRP A 247 -3.50 -17.41 10.99
C TRP A 247 -2.93 -16.51 9.88
N ARG A 248 -1.64 -16.18 9.93
CA ARG A 248 -0.98 -15.43 8.86
C ARG A 248 -1.04 -16.20 7.53
N LEU A 249 -0.77 -17.50 7.54
CA LEU A 249 -0.86 -18.35 6.36
C LEU A 249 -2.30 -18.51 5.86
N TYR A 250 -3.25 -18.81 6.76
CA TYR A 250 -4.67 -18.93 6.46
C TYR A 250 -5.18 -17.69 5.71
N TRP A 251 -4.87 -16.52 6.25
CA TRP A 251 -5.33 -15.25 5.70
C TRP A 251 -4.63 -14.85 4.41
N ALA A 252 -3.37 -15.24 4.22
CA ALA A 252 -2.66 -15.08 2.95
C ALA A 252 -3.28 -15.98 1.86
N SER A 253 -3.59 -17.24 2.20
CA SER A 253 -4.27 -18.18 1.31
C SER A 253 -5.67 -17.69 0.94
N HIS A 254 -6.47 -17.29 1.93
CA HIS A 254 -7.80 -16.72 1.73
C HIS A 254 -7.79 -15.54 0.75
N GLN A 255 -6.87 -14.57 0.94
CA GLN A 255 -6.78 -13.41 0.05
C GLN A 255 -6.43 -13.82 -1.39
N ARG A 256 -5.47 -14.74 -1.57
CA ARG A 256 -5.07 -15.25 -2.90
C ARG A 256 -6.21 -16.00 -3.59
N PHE A 257 -6.98 -16.79 -2.83
CA PHE A 257 -8.13 -17.53 -3.33
C PHE A 257 -9.17 -16.59 -3.96
N PHE A 258 -9.66 -15.59 -3.23
CA PHE A 258 -10.72 -14.70 -3.74
C PHE A 258 -10.24 -13.78 -4.86
N ARG A 259 -8.96 -13.38 -4.86
CA ARG A 259 -8.35 -12.68 -6.01
C ARG A 259 -8.39 -13.53 -7.27
N HIS A 260 -8.05 -14.80 -7.16
CA HIS A 260 -8.09 -15.72 -8.29
C HIS A 260 -9.53 -15.91 -8.80
N MET A 261 -10.50 -16.05 -7.89
CA MET A 261 -11.93 -16.06 -8.28
C MET A 261 -12.32 -14.80 -9.06
N CYS A 262 -11.93 -13.61 -8.61
CA CYS A 262 -12.21 -12.36 -9.33
C CYS A 262 -11.57 -12.35 -10.72
N MET A 263 -10.33 -12.85 -10.87
CA MET A 263 -9.66 -12.95 -12.16
C MET A 263 -10.38 -13.90 -13.12
N SER A 264 -10.72 -15.11 -12.66
CA SER A 264 -11.45 -16.11 -13.47
C SER A 264 -12.81 -15.59 -13.92
N ALA A 265 -13.52 -14.84 -13.07
CA ALA A 265 -14.80 -14.21 -13.43
C ALA A 265 -14.70 -13.22 -14.60
N LYS A 266 -13.51 -12.66 -14.87
CA LYS A 266 -13.26 -11.70 -15.94
C LYS A 266 -12.77 -12.34 -17.25
N VAL A 267 -12.41 -13.63 -17.24
CA VAL A 267 -11.87 -14.34 -18.41
C VAL A 267 -12.83 -14.29 -19.60
N PRO A 268 -14.14 -14.61 -19.48
CA PRO A 268 -15.05 -14.59 -20.62
C PRO A 268 -15.13 -13.22 -21.30
N ALA A 269 -15.22 -12.15 -20.49
CA ALA A 269 -15.24 -10.78 -20.99
C ALA A 269 -13.92 -10.39 -21.67
N ALA A 270 -12.78 -10.76 -21.09
CA ALA A 270 -11.46 -10.48 -21.66
C ALA A 270 -11.26 -11.18 -23.01
N VAL A 271 -11.64 -12.46 -23.13
CA VAL A 271 -11.57 -13.22 -24.37
C VAL A 271 -12.49 -12.62 -25.43
N LYS A 272 -13.72 -12.23 -25.07
CA LYS A 272 -14.67 -11.57 -25.98
C LYS A 272 -14.08 -10.26 -26.53
N LEU A 273 -13.53 -9.41 -25.67
CA LEU A 273 -12.89 -8.15 -26.07
C LEU A 273 -11.66 -8.38 -26.94
N ALA A 274 -10.84 -9.37 -26.62
CA ALA A 274 -9.67 -9.73 -27.41
C ALA A 274 -10.07 -10.20 -28.83
N LYS A 275 -11.05 -11.10 -28.94
CA LYS A 275 -11.57 -11.59 -30.22
C LYS A 275 -12.16 -10.45 -31.07
N GLN A 276 -12.92 -9.54 -30.46
CA GLN A 276 -13.43 -8.36 -31.16
C GLN A 276 -12.29 -7.47 -31.68
N ALA A 277 -11.29 -7.17 -30.86
CA ALA A 277 -10.16 -6.35 -31.28
C ALA A 277 -9.38 -6.98 -32.44
N LEU A 278 -9.21 -8.30 -32.44
CA LEU A 278 -8.57 -9.02 -33.54
C LEU A 278 -9.40 -8.94 -34.83
N GLN A 279 -10.74 -9.05 -34.74
CA GLN A 279 -11.65 -8.88 -35.88
C GLN A 279 -11.59 -7.45 -36.44
N ASP A 280 -11.41 -6.44 -35.59
CA ASP A 280 -11.21 -5.04 -35.98
C ASP A 280 -9.81 -4.77 -36.58
N GLY A 281 -8.98 -5.80 -36.78
CA GLY A 281 -7.63 -5.68 -37.35
C GLY A 281 -6.59 -5.11 -36.39
N LYS A 282 -6.87 -5.07 -35.08
CA LYS A 282 -5.96 -4.57 -34.02
C LYS A 282 -5.12 -5.72 -33.44
N CYS A 283 -4.14 -5.39 -32.62
CA CYS A 283 -3.38 -6.38 -31.82
C CYS A 283 -3.71 -6.23 -30.35
N VAL A 284 -3.68 -7.35 -29.62
CA VAL A 284 -4.12 -7.39 -28.22
C VAL A 284 -2.94 -7.61 -27.29
N VAL A 285 -2.91 -6.88 -26.17
CA VAL A 285 -2.00 -7.12 -25.05
C VAL A 285 -2.84 -7.31 -23.79
N ILE A 286 -2.75 -8.47 -23.14
CA ILE A 286 -3.46 -8.77 -21.90
C ILE A 286 -2.49 -8.73 -20.74
N GLY A 287 -2.79 -7.91 -19.73
CA GLY A 287 -1.99 -7.75 -18.54
C GLY A 287 -2.61 -8.41 -17.31
N LEU A 288 -1.83 -9.22 -16.59
CA LEU A 288 -2.16 -9.83 -15.30
C LEU A 288 -1.00 -9.70 -14.30
N GLN A 289 -1.24 -9.80 -12.99
CA GLN A 289 -0.15 -9.78 -12.00
C GLN A 289 0.30 -11.21 -11.65
N SER A 290 -0.64 -12.11 -11.36
CA SER A 290 -0.36 -13.47 -10.90
C SER A 290 -0.59 -14.55 -11.97
N THR A 291 0.43 -15.37 -12.24
CA THR A 291 0.38 -16.45 -13.24
C THR A 291 -0.16 -17.79 -12.72
N GLY A 292 -0.23 -17.99 -11.40
CA GLY A 292 -0.68 -19.25 -10.78
C GLY A 292 0.27 -20.44 -10.91
N GLU A 293 1.46 -20.26 -11.49
CA GLU A 293 2.41 -21.31 -11.86
C GLU A 293 2.76 -22.29 -10.75
N ALA A 294 3.07 -21.78 -9.56
CA ALA A 294 3.50 -22.63 -8.44
C ALA A 294 2.47 -23.71 -8.09
N ARG A 295 1.18 -23.48 -8.38
CA ARG A 295 0.11 -24.46 -8.19
C ARG A 295 0.04 -25.46 -9.33
N THR A 296 0.24 -25.00 -10.56
CA THR A 296 0.33 -25.88 -11.73
C THR A 296 1.52 -26.84 -11.60
N GLU A 297 2.72 -26.37 -11.23
CA GLU A 297 3.90 -27.22 -11.03
C GLU A 297 3.70 -28.24 -9.89
N GLU A 298 3.09 -27.82 -8.79
CA GLU A 298 2.78 -28.69 -7.66
C GLU A 298 1.78 -29.79 -8.03
N ALA A 299 0.71 -29.44 -8.75
CA ALA A 299 -0.25 -30.41 -9.27
C ALA A 299 0.40 -31.39 -10.25
N VAL A 300 1.24 -30.90 -11.17
CA VAL A 300 1.97 -31.76 -12.11
C VAL A 300 2.93 -32.70 -11.38
N SER A 301 3.59 -32.24 -10.33
CA SER A 301 4.44 -33.09 -9.48
C SER A 301 3.65 -34.17 -8.72
N LYS A 302 2.38 -33.91 -8.39
CA LYS A 302 1.51 -34.81 -7.60
C LYS A 302 0.76 -35.81 -8.47
N TYR A 303 0.24 -35.36 -9.60
CA TYR A 303 -0.67 -36.12 -10.47
C TYR A 303 -0.02 -36.58 -11.79
N GLY A 304 1.16 -36.06 -12.13
CA GLY A 304 1.88 -36.37 -13.36
C GLY A 304 1.72 -35.29 -14.44
N ASN A 305 2.35 -35.54 -15.60
CA ASN A 305 2.37 -34.58 -16.72
C ASN A 305 1.08 -34.56 -17.55
N GLU A 306 0.21 -35.55 -17.39
CA GLU A 306 -1.09 -35.66 -18.08
C GLU A 306 -2.20 -35.53 -17.05
N LEU A 307 -3.11 -34.59 -17.25
CA LEU A 307 -4.22 -34.26 -16.34
C LEU A 307 -5.55 -34.26 -17.09
N ASP A 308 -6.66 -34.45 -16.37
CA ASP A 308 -8.00 -34.51 -16.97
C ASP A 308 -8.50 -33.14 -17.49
N ASP A 309 -8.11 -32.04 -16.84
CA ASP A 309 -8.37 -30.67 -17.30
C ASP A 309 -7.35 -29.70 -16.69
N PHE A 310 -7.45 -28.42 -17.04
CA PHE A 310 -6.61 -27.36 -16.46
C PHE A 310 -6.69 -27.33 -14.93
N VAL A 311 -5.56 -27.02 -14.29
CA VAL A 311 -5.47 -26.98 -12.83
C VAL A 311 -6.26 -25.79 -12.28
N SER A 312 -7.18 -26.07 -11.36
CA SER A 312 -7.87 -25.03 -10.58
C SER A 312 -6.95 -24.51 -9.48
N GLY A 313 -6.39 -23.31 -9.69
CA GLY A 313 -5.56 -22.62 -8.70
C GLY A 313 -6.22 -22.43 -7.32
N PRO A 314 -7.50 -22.03 -7.23
CA PRO A 314 -8.22 -21.92 -5.96
C PRO A 314 -8.37 -23.27 -5.24
N ARG A 315 -8.61 -24.36 -5.98
CA ARG A 315 -8.74 -25.71 -5.43
C ARG A 315 -7.44 -26.19 -4.81
N GLU A 316 -6.34 -26.15 -5.56
CA GLU A 316 -5.02 -26.60 -5.08
C GLU A 316 -4.55 -25.78 -3.87
N LEU A 317 -4.85 -24.48 -3.85
CA LEU A 317 -4.53 -23.63 -2.72
C LEU A 317 -5.28 -24.05 -1.45
N LEU A 318 -6.58 -24.38 -1.56
CA LEU A 318 -7.39 -24.85 -0.43
C LEU A 318 -6.94 -26.24 0.04
N LEU A 319 -6.73 -27.18 -0.89
CA LEU A 319 -6.25 -28.52 -0.60
C LEU A 319 -4.94 -28.46 0.18
N LYS A 320 -3.94 -27.73 -0.32
CA LYS A 320 -2.65 -27.59 0.37
C LYS A 320 -2.77 -26.96 1.75
N LEU A 321 -3.61 -25.93 1.90
CA LEU A 321 -3.81 -25.29 3.21
C LEU A 321 -4.32 -26.31 4.24
N VAL A 322 -5.29 -27.14 3.86
CA VAL A 322 -5.89 -28.15 4.74
C VAL A 322 -4.98 -29.37 4.90
N GLU A 323 -4.35 -29.86 3.83
CA GLU A 323 -3.44 -31.02 3.87
C GLU A 323 -2.25 -30.74 4.80
N ASP A 324 -1.57 -29.59 4.64
CA ASP A 324 -0.30 -29.31 5.30
C ASP A 324 -0.45 -28.58 6.65
N ASN A 325 -1.53 -27.79 6.82
CA ASN A 325 -1.61 -26.82 7.93
C ASN A 325 -2.87 -26.98 8.80
N TYR A 326 -3.66 -28.03 8.61
CA TYR A 326 -4.78 -28.28 9.51
C TYR A 326 -4.28 -28.51 10.95
N PRO A 327 -4.81 -27.80 11.95
CA PRO A 327 -4.30 -27.85 13.32
C PRO A 327 -4.67 -29.18 14.00
N LEU A 328 -3.91 -30.24 13.76
CA LEU A 328 -4.14 -31.54 14.40
C LEU A 328 -3.55 -31.59 15.82
N PRO A 329 -4.22 -32.22 16.79
CA PRO A 329 -3.63 -32.57 18.08
C PRO A 329 -2.40 -33.49 17.94
N LEU A 330 -1.55 -33.53 18.97
CA LEU A 330 -0.44 -34.49 19.00
C LEU A 330 -0.97 -35.93 19.02
N PRO A 331 -0.44 -36.83 18.17
CA PRO A 331 -0.82 -38.25 18.19
C PRO A 331 -0.29 -38.93 19.46
N ALA A 332 -1.03 -39.93 19.96
CA ALA A 332 -0.73 -40.63 21.20
C ALA A 332 0.71 -41.19 21.30
N HIS A 333 1.26 -41.66 20.18
CA HIS A 333 2.62 -42.22 20.12
C HIS A 333 3.74 -41.17 20.30
N GLY A 334 3.51 -39.91 19.92
CA GLY A 334 4.53 -38.84 20.04
C GLY A 334 4.75 -38.34 21.48
N LEU A 335 3.77 -38.55 22.37
CA LEU A 335 3.88 -38.13 23.78
C LEU A 335 4.83 -38.99 24.60
N GLN A 336 5.03 -40.26 24.21
CA GLN A 336 5.94 -41.18 24.89
C GLN A 336 7.42 -40.78 24.70
N GLU A 337 7.75 -40.15 23.57
CA GLU A 337 9.08 -39.58 23.29
C GLU A 337 9.30 -38.21 23.96
N VAL A 338 8.24 -37.39 24.07
CA VAL A 338 8.31 -36.04 24.67
C VAL A 338 8.35 -36.08 26.19
N LEU A 339 7.61 -37.01 26.82
CA LEU A 339 7.60 -37.18 28.28
C LEU A 339 8.90 -37.79 28.84
N GLY A 340 9.74 -38.39 27.98
CA GLY A 340 11.02 -38.98 28.38
C GLY A 340 12.17 -37.96 28.57
N LYS A 341 11.98 -36.67 28.22
CA LYS A 341 13.09 -35.70 28.16
C LYS A 341 13.02 -34.51 29.13
N ASP A 342 11.90 -34.26 29.81
CA ASP A 342 11.72 -33.07 30.67
C ASP A 342 11.11 -33.39 32.04
N SER A 343 11.94 -33.40 33.09
CA SER A 343 11.56 -33.64 34.50
C SER A 343 10.68 -32.55 35.13
N SER A 344 10.61 -31.38 34.48
CA SER A 344 9.81 -30.22 34.90
C SER A 344 8.31 -30.38 34.58
N LYS A 345 7.97 -31.07 33.47
CA LYS A 345 6.56 -31.32 33.06
C LYS A 345 5.88 -32.43 33.88
N GLN A 346 6.65 -33.32 34.53
CA GLN A 346 6.14 -34.30 35.49
C GLN A 346 5.47 -33.65 36.71
N ARG A 347 5.86 -32.43 37.10
CA ARG A 347 5.24 -31.71 38.24
C ARG A 347 3.79 -31.27 37.96
N GLN A 348 3.42 -30.99 36.71
CA GLN A 348 2.02 -30.69 36.36
C GLN A 348 1.11 -31.92 36.49
N PHE A 349 1.66 -33.13 36.31
CA PHE A 349 0.95 -34.40 36.53
C PHE A 349 0.48 -34.56 37.99
N ARG A 350 1.24 -34.03 38.96
CA ARG A 350 0.91 -34.08 40.40
C ARG A 350 -0.31 -33.24 40.80
N ALA A 351 -0.64 -32.18 40.05
CA ALA A 351 -1.69 -31.24 40.45
C ALA A 351 -3.12 -31.74 40.19
N PHE A 352 -3.30 -32.71 39.28
CA PHE A 352 -4.61 -33.15 38.82
C PHE A 352 -5.19 -34.35 39.60
N HIS A 353 -4.43 -34.99 40.49
CA HIS A 353 -4.74 -36.36 40.94
C HIS A 353 -5.11 -36.59 42.42
N ILE A 354 -5.39 -35.56 43.23
CA ILE A 354 -5.90 -35.79 44.61
C ILE A 354 -7.19 -34.99 44.88
N PRO A 355 -8.38 -35.62 44.82
CA PRO A 355 -9.55 -35.13 45.53
C PRO A 355 -9.44 -35.55 47.00
N GLY A 356 -9.05 -34.63 47.87
CA GLY A 356 -9.16 -34.82 49.33
C GLY A 356 -7.87 -34.64 50.13
N ARG A 357 -7.36 -33.41 50.23
CA ARG A 357 -6.67 -32.95 51.44
C ARG A 357 -7.29 -31.64 51.90
N ARG A 358 -7.92 -31.67 53.08
CA ARG A 358 -8.42 -30.48 53.78
C ARG A 358 -7.26 -29.50 53.97
N ARG A 359 -7.33 -28.34 53.32
CA ARG A 359 -6.49 -27.19 53.68
C ARG A 359 -6.88 -26.73 55.09
N SER A 360 -6.02 -26.96 56.08
CA SER A 360 -6.10 -26.26 57.35
C SER A 360 -5.82 -24.78 57.08
N ARG A 361 -6.81 -23.95 57.41
CA ARG A 361 -6.70 -22.49 57.38
C ARG A 361 -5.60 -22.05 58.34
N LYS A 362 -4.63 -21.26 57.86
CA LYS A 362 -4.07 -20.16 58.65
C LYS A 362 -4.08 -18.89 57.80
N SER A 363 -4.85 -17.94 58.32
CA SER A 363 -5.04 -16.57 57.91
C SER A 363 -3.75 -15.75 57.98
N LYS A 364 -3.54 -14.85 57.01
CA LYS A 364 -3.14 -13.47 57.31
C LYS A 364 -3.48 -12.52 56.17
N LYS A 365 -3.94 -11.35 56.59
CA LYS A 365 -4.21 -10.10 55.88
C LYS A 365 -2.99 -9.17 56.14
N PRO A 366 -2.92 -7.96 55.58
CA PRO A 366 -2.37 -7.61 54.27
C PRO A 366 -1.15 -6.64 54.39
N GLU A 367 -0.76 -6.11 53.22
CA GLU A 367 -0.08 -4.81 52.96
C GLU A 367 1.45 -4.73 52.87
N ASP A 368 1.84 -4.17 51.71
CA ASP A 368 2.80 -3.12 51.40
C ASP A 368 4.32 -3.36 51.22
N ASP A 369 4.71 -2.94 50.02
CA ASP A 369 5.79 -2.02 49.67
C ASP A 369 7.25 -2.48 49.48
N PHE A 370 7.69 -2.18 48.24
CA PHE A 370 8.97 -1.63 47.78
C PHE A 370 10.26 -2.48 47.72
N GLU A 371 10.77 -2.48 46.47
CA GLU A 371 12.17 -2.25 46.02
C GLU A 371 13.31 -3.28 46.18
N SER A 372 14.06 -3.34 45.06
CA SER A 372 15.51 -3.47 44.88
C SER A 372 16.21 -4.83 45.04
N GLU A 373 16.77 -5.25 43.90
CA GLU A 373 18.19 -5.54 43.59
C GLU A 373 19.07 -6.45 44.45
N GLU A 374 19.71 -7.35 43.67
CA GLU A 374 21.12 -7.79 43.67
C GLU A 374 21.73 -8.57 44.85
N ASP A 375 22.26 -9.73 44.45
CA ASP A 375 23.46 -10.45 44.87
C ASP A 375 23.65 -10.83 46.36
N TYR A 376 23.98 -12.10 46.59
CA TYR A 376 25.33 -12.57 46.95
C TYR A 376 25.30 -14.08 47.18
N GLU A 377 26.30 -14.77 46.60
CA GLU A 377 26.69 -16.11 47.01
C GLU A 377 27.15 -16.08 48.47
N THR A 378 26.75 -17.07 49.26
CA THR A 378 27.53 -17.47 50.43
C THR A 378 27.34 -18.97 50.65
N GLU A 379 28.45 -19.69 50.54
CA GLU A 379 28.59 -21.04 51.06
C GLU A 379 28.38 -21.03 52.57
N SER A 380 27.58 -21.96 53.10
CA SER A 380 27.68 -22.37 54.49
C SER A 380 27.32 -23.84 54.64
N ASP A 381 28.14 -24.47 55.46
CA ASP A 381 28.33 -25.89 55.68
C ASP A 381 27.10 -26.73 56.00
N ALA A 382 27.30 -28.03 55.76
CA ALA A 382 26.42 -29.12 56.09
C ALA A 382 26.10 -29.20 57.60
N GLU A 383 24.81 -29.30 57.91
CA GLU A 383 24.34 -30.06 59.06
C GLU A 383 23.30 -31.09 58.59
N SER A 384 23.64 -32.34 58.84
CA SER A 384 22.80 -33.52 58.68
C SER A 384 21.57 -33.45 59.59
N GLY A 385 20.37 -33.41 59.01
CA GLY A 385 19.10 -33.56 59.70
C GLY A 385 18.35 -34.79 59.16
N GLU A 386 18.02 -35.70 60.08
CA GLU A 386 17.57 -37.07 59.89
C GLU A 386 16.33 -37.24 58.97
N SER A 387 16.38 -38.30 58.15
CA SER A 387 15.30 -38.75 57.27
C SER A 387 14.11 -39.28 58.08
N ASN A 388 12.98 -38.59 57.99
CA ASN A 388 11.71 -39.02 58.59
C ASN A 388 10.96 -39.94 57.61
N GLU A 389 11.40 -41.20 57.47
CA GLU A 389 10.68 -42.23 56.71
C GLU A 389 9.72 -43.01 57.62
N GLY A 390 8.42 -42.67 57.55
CA GLY A 390 7.37 -43.53 58.11
C GLY A 390 7.25 -44.86 57.32
N PRO A 391 6.74 -45.94 57.95
CA PRO A 391 6.68 -47.25 57.30
C PRO A 391 5.75 -47.21 56.08
N ARG A 392 6.25 -47.69 54.92
CA ARG A 392 5.53 -47.67 53.64
C ARG A 392 4.94 -49.04 53.34
N ILE A 393 3.61 -49.13 53.27
CA ILE A 393 2.87 -50.37 53.02
C ILE A 393 2.88 -50.69 51.52
N CYS A 394 3.31 -51.91 51.15
CA CYS A 394 3.23 -52.39 49.77
C CYS A 394 1.77 -52.45 49.28
N LYS A 395 1.45 -51.77 48.17
CA LYS A 395 0.10 -51.74 47.57
C LYS A 395 -0.40 -53.07 46.99
N ILE A 396 0.48 -54.05 46.81
CA ILE A 396 0.12 -55.35 46.21
C ILE A 396 -0.22 -56.39 47.29
N CYS A 397 0.63 -56.50 48.33
CA CYS A 397 0.45 -57.49 49.40
C CYS A 397 0.00 -56.90 50.74
N CYS A 398 -0.17 -55.57 50.81
CA CYS A 398 -0.63 -54.83 51.98
C CYS A 398 0.17 -55.10 53.27
N SER A 399 1.44 -55.52 53.14
CA SER A 399 2.32 -55.84 54.27
C SER A 399 3.49 -54.86 54.36
N GLU A 400 3.93 -54.59 55.58
CA GLU A 400 5.16 -53.87 55.89
C GLU A 400 6.27 -54.90 56.12
N ASP A 401 7.01 -55.26 55.07
CA ASP A 401 8.11 -56.23 55.20
C ASP A 401 9.43 -55.53 54.88
N PRO A 402 10.16 -55.01 55.90
CA PRO A 402 11.34 -54.17 55.70
C PRO A 402 12.51 -54.91 55.03
N LYS A 403 12.44 -56.25 54.90
CA LYS A 403 13.45 -57.07 54.23
C LYS A 403 13.27 -57.13 52.70
N LYS A 404 12.14 -56.66 52.17
CA LYS A 404 11.85 -56.69 50.72
C LYS A 404 12.12 -55.31 50.11
N VAL A 405 12.94 -55.27 49.06
CA VAL A 405 13.22 -54.04 48.30
C VAL A 405 11.91 -53.49 47.75
N SER A 406 11.58 -52.24 48.09
CA SER A 406 10.39 -51.56 47.60
C SER A 406 10.73 -50.67 46.40
N ILE A 407 9.83 -50.63 45.43
CA ILE A 407 9.88 -49.74 44.27
C ILE A 407 8.73 -48.75 44.37
N GLU A 408 9.00 -47.48 44.03
CA GLU A 408 8.01 -46.40 44.06
C GLU A 408 7.35 -46.21 42.70
N CYS A 409 6.08 -45.87 42.71
CA CYS A 409 5.36 -45.49 41.51
C CYS A 409 5.89 -44.14 41.01
N GLN A 410 6.22 -44.04 39.71
CA GLN A 410 6.71 -42.78 39.13
C GLN A 410 5.75 -41.58 39.31
N ASP A 411 4.44 -41.83 39.33
CA ASP A 411 3.42 -40.77 39.29
C ASP A 411 2.72 -40.50 40.65
N CYS A 412 2.96 -41.29 41.70
CA CYS A 412 2.32 -41.11 43.02
C CYS A 412 3.09 -41.78 44.18
N ASP A 413 2.73 -41.52 45.43
CA ASP A 413 3.41 -42.04 46.64
C ASP A 413 3.18 -43.54 46.93
N ALA A 414 2.68 -44.31 45.95
CA ALA A 414 2.46 -45.74 46.11
C ALA A 414 3.78 -46.50 46.00
N SER A 415 4.02 -47.47 46.89
CA SER A 415 5.14 -48.40 46.81
C SER A 415 4.68 -49.85 46.65
N ALA A 416 5.50 -50.69 46.03
CA ALA A 416 5.31 -52.14 45.99
C ALA A 416 6.62 -52.86 46.26
N HIS A 417 6.56 -54.07 46.84
CA HIS A 417 7.74 -54.92 46.91
C HIS A 417 8.09 -55.42 45.51
N PHE A 418 9.38 -55.43 45.18
CA PHE A 418 9.90 -55.93 43.91
C PHE A 418 9.42 -57.36 43.61
N VAL A 419 9.38 -58.22 44.62
CA VAL A 419 8.96 -59.64 44.52
C VAL A 419 7.44 -59.78 44.31
N CYS A 420 6.66 -58.76 44.66
CA CYS A 420 5.20 -58.78 44.48
C CYS A 420 4.77 -58.34 43.07
N LEU A 421 5.71 -57.92 42.21
CA LEU A 421 5.42 -57.57 40.83
C LEU A 421 5.08 -58.83 40.00
N PRO A 422 4.10 -58.77 39.09
CA PRO A 422 3.80 -59.89 38.19
C PRO A 422 5.03 -60.33 37.37
N VAL A 423 5.19 -61.65 37.21
CA VAL A 423 6.29 -62.27 36.47
C VAL A 423 6.16 -61.91 34.98
N GLY A 424 7.13 -61.16 34.45
CA GLY A 424 7.12 -60.62 33.08
C GLY A 424 7.61 -59.17 32.94
N SER A 425 7.77 -58.46 34.07
CA SER A 425 8.32 -57.10 34.15
C SER A 425 9.83 -57.09 33.85
N THR A 426 10.22 -57.08 32.57
CA THR A 426 11.63 -57.20 32.13
C THR A 426 12.32 -55.86 31.80
N GLY A 427 11.76 -54.74 32.27
CA GLY A 427 12.41 -53.43 32.20
C GLY A 427 13.36 -53.18 33.37
N THR A 428 14.40 -52.37 33.16
CA THR A 428 15.32 -51.86 34.21
C THR A 428 14.54 -51.38 35.43
N CYS A 429 14.97 -51.79 36.64
CA CYS A 429 14.26 -51.71 37.93
C CYS A 429 13.94 -50.30 38.48
N THR A 430 13.76 -49.27 37.64
CA THR A 430 13.55 -47.87 38.04
C THR A 430 12.21 -47.28 37.56
N GLU A 431 11.43 -48.00 36.76
CA GLU A 431 10.23 -47.46 36.09
C GLU A 431 8.96 -48.29 36.36
N TRP A 432 8.51 -48.34 37.62
CA TRP A 432 7.23 -48.96 37.94
C TRP A 432 6.10 -47.92 38.07
N ARG A 433 4.92 -48.24 37.56
CA ARG A 433 3.67 -47.49 37.77
C ARG A 433 2.64 -48.40 38.42
N CYS A 434 1.92 -47.89 39.42
CA CYS A 434 0.88 -48.67 40.08
C CYS A 434 -0.34 -48.88 39.15
N PRO A 435 -1.14 -49.94 39.34
CA PRO A 435 -2.27 -50.26 38.46
C PRO A 435 -3.26 -49.10 38.27
N SER A 436 -3.52 -48.32 39.31
CA SER A 436 -4.41 -47.15 39.22
C SER A 436 -3.83 -46.01 38.38
N CYS A 437 -2.51 -45.80 38.41
CA CYS A 437 -1.85 -44.79 37.57
C CYS A 437 -1.71 -45.28 36.12
N ASP A 438 -1.44 -46.58 35.92
CA ASP A 438 -1.41 -47.19 34.59
C ASP A 438 -2.79 -47.17 33.91
N GLU A 439 -3.86 -47.48 34.64
CA GLU A 439 -5.24 -47.38 34.14
C GLU A 439 -5.64 -45.93 33.83
N ALA A 440 -5.27 -44.97 34.68
CA ALA A 440 -5.50 -43.55 34.42
C ALA A 440 -4.71 -43.05 33.18
N GLN A 441 -3.46 -43.48 33.02
CA GLN A 441 -2.64 -43.16 31.85
C GLN A 441 -3.22 -43.75 30.57
N ARG A 442 -3.63 -45.03 30.58
CA ARG A 442 -4.31 -45.68 29.45
C ARG A 442 -5.61 -44.97 29.08
N THR A 443 -6.40 -44.56 30.08
CA THR A 443 -7.64 -43.79 29.88
C THR A 443 -7.35 -42.43 29.24
N TYR A 444 -6.34 -41.71 29.72
CA TYR A 444 -5.93 -40.42 29.18
C TYR A 444 -5.39 -40.54 27.74
N VAL A 445 -4.54 -41.54 27.48
CA VAL A 445 -4.03 -41.85 26.13
C VAL A 445 -5.18 -42.21 25.19
N GLY A 446 -6.15 -43.02 25.64
CA GLY A 446 -7.37 -43.32 24.89
C GLY A 446 -8.22 -42.08 24.57
N GLN A 447 -8.38 -41.16 25.53
CA GLN A 447 -9.07 -39.88 25.29
C GLN A 447 -8.33 -38.98 24.30
N LEU A 448 -7.00 -38.94 24.35
CA LEU A 448 -6.18 -38.18 23.39
C LEU A 448 -6.28 -38.77 21.98
N GLN A 449 -6.20 -40.09 21.86
CA GLN A 449 -6.35 -40.81 20.59
C GLN A 449 -7.73 -40.55 19.96
N ALA A 450 -8.80 -40.66 20.74
CA ALA A 450 -10.16 -40.36 20.27
C ALA A 450 -10.32 -38.90 19.82
N ARG A 451 -9.65 -37.94 20.48
CA ARG A 451 -9.63 -36.52 20.05
C ARG A 451 -8.87 -36.33 18.74
N TYR A 452 -7.73 -37.00 18.58
CA TYR A 452 -6.94 -36.97 17.35
C TYR A 452 -7.73 -37.54 16.17
N GLU A 453 -8.34 -38.71 16.33
CA GLU A 453 -9.17 -39.36 15.32
C GLU A 453 -10.35 -38.48 14.91
N LYS A 454 -11.07 -37.89 15.87
CA LYS A 454 -12.16 -36.95 15.59
C LYS A 454 -11.70 -35.71 14.82
N ALA A 455 -10.52 -35.17 15.13
CA ALA A 455 -9.93 -34.05 14.40
C ALA A 455 -9.53 -34.45 12.98
N LEU A 456 -9.01 -35.67 12.81
CA LEU A 456 -8.64 -36.25 11.52
C LEU A 456 -9.88 -36.48 10.64
N GLU A 457 -10.98 -36.98 11.19
CA GLU A 457 -12.26 -37.11 10.47
C GLU A 457 -12.78 -35.76 9.98
N ARG A 458 -12.66 -34.71 10.79
CA ARG A 458 -13.04 -33.34 10.39
C ARG A 458 -12.14 -32.83 9.26
N LYS A 459 -10.83 -33.07 9.32
CA LYS A 459 -9.89 -32.76 8.25
C LYS A 459 -10.30 -33.44 6.94
N HIS A 460 -10.60 -34.74 6.96
CA HIS A 460 -11.03 -35.49 5.77
C HIS A 460 -12.34 -34.95 5.19
N ARG A 461 -13.34 -34.66 6.04
CA ARG A 461 -14.60 -34.03 5.60
C ARG A 461 -14.37 -32.70 4.90
N CYS A 462 -13.44 -31.87 5.39
CA CYS A 462 -13.08 -30.62 4.74
C CYS A 462 -12.44 -30.87 3.36
N LEU A 463 -11.54 -31.86 3.25
CA LEU A 463 -10.89 -32.21 2.00
C LEU A 463 -11.88 -32.73 0.96
N ASP A 464 -12.84 -33.56 1.35
CA ASP A 464 -13.86 -34.09 0.45
C ASP A 464 -14.84 -32.99 -0.02
N ALA A 465 -15.19 -32.05 0.87
CA ALA A 465 -15.95 -30.86 0.50
C ALA A 465 -15.18 -29.99 -0.52
N ILE A 466 -13.85 -29.84 -0.37
CA ILE A 466 -13.03 -29.08 -1.33
C ILE A 466 -12.94 -29.81 -2.68
N ARG A 467 -12.81 -31.15 -2.70
CA ARG A 467 -12.71 -31.95 -3.94
C ARG A 467 -14.01 -31.95 -4.74
N SER A 468 -15.15 -31.97 -4.07
CA SER A 468 -16.47 -31.94 -4.72
C SER A 468 -16.92 -30.54 -5.15
N PHE A 469 -16.23 -29.50 -4.70
CA PHE A 469 -16.59 -28.13 -5.01
C PHE A 469 -16.19 -27.74 -6.43
N ASP A 470 -17.12 -27.20 -7.21
CA ASP A 470 -16.83 -26.71 -8.56
C ASP A 470 -16.14 -25.34 -8.50
N LEU A 471 -14.89 -25.28 -8.97
CA LEU A 471 -14.00 -24.13 -8.86
C LEU A 471 -13.36 -23.85 -10.22
N PRO A 472 -13.18 -22.57 -10.59
CA PRO A 472 -12.70 -22.21 -11.91
C PRO A 472 -11.25 -22.64 -12.14
N ASN A 473 -10.92 -22.82 -13.41
CA ASN A 473 -9.58 -23.13 -13.91
C ASN A 473 -8.62 -21.94 -13.78
N ASN A 474 -7.33 -22.20 -13.96
CA ASN A 474 -6.31 -21.16 -14.03
C ASN A 474 -6.65 -20.17 -15.18
N PRO A 475 -6.81 -18.86 -14.89
CA PRO A 475 -7.25 -17.87 -15.87
C PRO A 475 -6.24 -17.67 -17.00
N LEU A 476 -4.94 -17.83 -16.75
CA LEU A 476 -3.92 -17.67 -17.78
C LEU A 476 -4.00 -18.81 -18.81
N ASP A 477 -4.07 -20.06 -18.33
CA ASP A 477 -4.17 -21.23 -19.20
C ASP A 477 -5.50 -21.22 -19.99
N ASP A 478 -6.61 -20.85 -19.33
CA ASP A 478 -7.93 -20.74 -19.95
C ASP A 478 -7.99 -19.63 -21.04
N ILE A 479 -7.39 -18.46 -20.78
CA ILE A 479 -7.28 -17.39 -21.79
C ILE A 479 -6.46 -17.86 -22.99
N ILE A 480 -5.33 -18.52 -22.77
CA ILE A 480 -4.45 -19.00 -23.86
C ILE A 480 -5.21 -20.02 -24.71
N ASP A 481 -5.88 -21.00 -24.10
CA ASP A 481 -6.67 -22.01 -24.78
C ASP A 481 -7.78 -21.39 -25.64
N GLN A 482 -8.59 -20.51 -25.05
CA GLN A 482 -9.71 -19.86 -25.75
C GLN A 482 -9.28 -18.86 -26.85
N LEU A 483 -8.03 -18.40 -26.85
CA LEU A 483 -7.43 -17.53 -27.87
C LEU A 483 -6.61 -18.28 -28.92
N GLY A 484 -6.71 -19.61 -28.98
CA GLY A 484 -6.10 -20.42 -30.04
C GLY A 484 -4.77 -21.06 -29.66
N GLY A 485 -4.49 -21.21 -28.35
CA GLY A 485 -3.36 -21.93 -27.82
C GLY A 485 -2.01 -21.19 -27.85
N PRO A 486 -0.93 -21.86 -27.38
CA PRO A 486 0.41 -21.26 -27.26
C PRO A 486 1.01 -20.79 -28.60
N ASP A 487 0.60 -21.37 -29.73
CA ASP A 487 1.08 -20.98 -31.06
C ASP A 487 0.50 -19.64 -31.53
N SER A 488 -0.69 -19.27 -31.04
CA SER A 488 -1.38 -18.02 -31.40
C SER A 488 -1.07 -16.87 -30.45
N VAL A 489 -0.67 -17.19 -29.21
CA VAL A 489 -0.52 -16.24 -28.11
C VAL A 489 0.95 -16.12 -27.69
N ALA A 490 1.45 -14.89 -27.64
CA ALA A 490 2.81 -14.60 -27.20
C ALA A 490 2.83 -14.45 -25.67
N GLU A 491 3.26 -15.49 -24.97
CA GLU A 491 3.35 -15.47 -23.51
C GLU A 491 4.67 -14.85 -23.06
N ILE A 492 4.61 -13.73 -22.34
CA ILE A 492 5.77 -13.03 -21.77
C ILE A 492 5.61 -12.97 -20.24
N THR A 493 5.79 -14.12 -19.62
CA THR A 493 5.60 -14.33 -18.18
C THR A 493 6.85 -14.92 -17.54
N GLY A 494 6.85 -15.01 -16.21
CA GLY A 494 7.91 -15.69 -15.45
C GLY A 494 7.83 -17.22 -15.49
N ARG A 495 6.85 -17.80 -16.20
CA ARG A 495 6.61 -19.25 -16.18
C ARG A 495 7.70 -20.07 -16.86
N ARG A 496 7.92 -21.30 -16.42
CA ARG A 496 8.80 -22.31 -17.03
C ARG A 496 8.07 -23.29 -17.93
N GLY A 497 6.79 -23.53 -17.64
CA GLY A 497 5.94 -24.42 -18.42
C GLY A 497 4.46 -24.08 -18.29
N PHE A 498 3.67 -24.66 -19.18
CA PHE A 498 2.22 -24.49 -19.25
C PHE A 498 1.51 -25.81 -19.54
N LEU A 499 0.19 -25.82 -19.33
CA LEU A 499 -0.68 -26.93 -19.71
C LEU A 499 -1.27 -26.63 -21.09
N VAL A 500 -1.31 -27.62 -21.98
CA VAL A 500 -1.94 -27.51 -23.30
C VAL A 500 -2.95 -28.62 -23.46
N ARG A 501 -4.12 -28.35 -24.04
CA ARG A 501 -5.06 -29.42 -24.41
C ARG A 501 -4.38 -30.41 -25.35
N ALA A 502 -4.52 -31.69 -25.03
CA ALA A 502 -3.94 -32.76 -25.83
C ALA A 502 -4.57 -32.80 -27.23
N ALA A 503 -3.79 -33.18 -28.25
CA ALA A 503 -4.26 -33.24 -29.64
C ALA A 503 -5.42 -34.23 -29.87
N ASN A 504 -5.60 -35.19 -28.94
CA ASN A 504 -6.71 -36.15 -28.93
C ASN A 504 -8.01 -35.57 -28.33
N GLY A 505 -8.00 -34.31 -27.88
CA GLY A 505 -9.14 -33.63 -27.24
C GLY A 505 -9.48 -34.12 -25.83
N LYS A 506 -8.68 -35.01 -25.24
CA LYS A 506 -8.88 -35.55 -23.89
C LYS A 506 -7.75 -35.11 -22.97
N GLY A 507 -8.09 -34.30 -21.97
CA GLY A 507 -7.13 -33.85 -20.97
C GLY A 507 -6.18 -32.74 -21.44
N VAL A 508 -5.23 -32.43 -20.57
CA VAL A 508 -4.17 -31.44 -20.78
C VAL A 508 -2.81 -32.05 -20.45
N VAL A 509 -1.77 -31.61 -21.16
CA VAL A 509 -0.40 -32.08 -21.01
C VAL A 509 0.50 -30.93 -20.62
N TYR A 510 1.34 -31.14 -19.61
CA TYR A 510 2.37 -30.18 -19.21
C TYR A 510 3.51 -30.16 -20.21
N GLN A 511 3.84 -28.97 -20.70
CA GLN A 511 4.92 -28.72 -21.66
C GLN A 511 5.84 -27.61 -21.15
N SER A 512 7.14 -27.77 -21.42
CA SER A 512 8.10 -26.70 -21.15
C SER A 512 7.96 -25.58 -22.16
N ARG A 513 8.14 -24.32 -21.70
CA ARG A 513 8.17 -23.15 -22.58
C ARG A 513 9.43 -23.06 -23.43
N SER A 514 10.52 -23.71 -23.03
CA SER A 514 11.74 -23.74 -23.85
C SER A 514 11.58 -24.73 -25.00
N SER A 515 11.75 -24.26 -26.22
CA SER A 515 11.93 -25.13 -27.39
C SER A 515 13.38 -25.63 -27.47
N LYS A 516 13.64 -26.66 -28.29
CA LYS A 516 15.02 -27.17 -28.50
C LYS A 516 15.98 -26.10 -29.03
N ASP A 517 15.46 -25.06 -29.67
CA ASP A 517 16.23 -24.03 -30.36
C ASP A 517 16.41 -22.74 -29.54
N VAL A 518 15.68 -22.56 -28.44
CA VAL A 518 15.70 -21.33 -27.63
C VAL A 518 15.92 -21.66 -26.15
N ALA A 519 17.04 -21.18 -25.62
CA ALA A 519 17.33 -21.29 -24.20
C ALA A 519 16.26 -20.60 -23.35
N MET A 520 15.95 -21.16 -22.18
CA MET A 520 14.89 -20.67 -21.28
C MET A 520 14.98 -19.16 -20.97
N GLU A 521 16.21 -18.64 -20.82
CA GLU A 521 16.46 -17.21 -20.57
C GLU A 521 16.01 -16.30 -21.72
N MET A 522 15.99 -16.82 -22.96
CA MET A 522 15.68 -16.06 -24.17
C MET A 522 14.23 -16.22 -24.64
N VAL A 523 13.43 -17.07 -23.98
CA VAL A 523 12.04 -17.37 -24.39
C VAL A 523 11.17 -16.12 -24.42
N ASN A 524 11.22 -15.29 -23.38
CA ASN A 524 10.43 -14.05 -23.31
C ASN A 524 10.80 -13.06 -24.43
N MET A 525 12.08 -12.99 -24.79
CA MET A 525 12.55 -12.17 -25.91
C MET A 525 12.10 -12.72 -27.26
N HIS A 526 12.12 -14.05 -27.42
CA HIS A 526 11.63 -14.71 -28.63
C HIS A 526 10.12 -14.47 -28.82
N GLU A 527 9.31 -14.64 -27.76
CA GLU A 527 7.87 -14.38 -27.77
C GLU A 527 7.54 -12.91 -28.08
N LYS A 528 8.28 -11.98 -27.46
CA LYS A 528 8.21 -10.54 -27.80
C LYS A 528 8.49 -10.32 -29.29
N GLN A 529 9.53 -10.93 -29.84
CA GLN A 529 9.89 -10.77 -31.24
C GLN A 529 8.78 -11.29 -32.17
N GLN A 530 8.21 -12.47 -31.90
CA GLN A 530 7.10 -13.02 -32.68
C GLN A 530 5.87 -12.08 -32.68
N PHE A 531 5.56 -11.45 -31.55
CA PHE A 531 4.49 -10.46 -31.46
C PHE A 531 4.83 -9.18 -32.26
N MET A 532 6.03 -8.65 -32.10
CA MET A 532 6.47 -7.41 -32.76
C MET A 532 6.67 -7.56 -34.28
N GLU A 533 6.89 -8.79 -34.76
CA GLU A 533 6.92 -9.11 -36.18
C GLU A 533 5.53 -9.40 -36.77
N GLY A 534 4.52 -9.59 -35.91
CA GLY A 534 3.14 -9.87 -36.31
C GLY A 534 2.84 -11.35 -36.55
N ARG A 535 3.76 -12.27 -36.23
CA ARG A 535 3.52 -13.72 -36.28
C ARG A 535 2.45 -14.13 -35.27
N LYS A 536 2.48 -13.53 -34.07
CA LYS A 536 1.43 -13.65 -33.04
C LYS A 536 0.73 -12.30 -32.88
N GLN A 537 -0.60 -12.29 -32.80
CA GLN A 537 -1.41 -11.06 -32.72
C GLN A 537 -1.88 -10.72 -31.30
N VAL A 538 -1.73 -11.67 -30.38
CA VAL A 538 -2.04 -11.51 -28.95
C VAL A 538 -0.74 -11.68 -28.16
N ALA A 539 -0.49 -10.81 -27.20
CA ALA A 539 0.54 -11.00 -26.19
C ALA A 539 -0.07 -10.99 -24.78
N ILE A 540 0.42 -11.85 -23.91
CA ILE A 540 0.04 -11.88 -22.50
C ILE A 540 1.27 -11.57 -21.65
N ILE A 541 1.15 -10.58 -20.77
CA ILE A 541 2.24 -10.11 -19.93
C ILE A 541 1.92 -10.24 -18.44
N SER A 542 2.93 -10.67 -17.65
CA SER A 542 2.87 -10.61 -16.19
C SER A 542 3.83 -9.57 -15.60
N GLU A 543 3.57 -9.08 -14.39
CA GLU A 543 4.45 -8.11 -13.70
C GLU A 543 5.90 -8.64 -13.60
N ALA A 544 6.07 -9.95 -13.35
CA ALA A 544 7.39 -10.58 -13.23
C ALA A 544 8.11 -10.76 -14.57
N GLY A 545 7.38 -11.09 -15.65
CA GLY A 545 7.97 -11.37 -16.97
C GLY A 545 8.14 -10.15 -17.87
N SER A 546 7.42 -9.06 -17.60
CA SER A 546 7.36 -7.88 -18.47
C SER A 546 8.25 -6.72 -18.04
N ALA A 547 9.10 -6.92 -17.02
CA ALA A 547 10.04 -5.90 -16.56
C ALA A 547 10.92 -5.42 -17.72
N GLY A 548 10.81 -4.13 -18.05
CA GLY A 548 11.52 -3.48 -19.17
C GLY A 548 11.01 -3.83 -20.58
N VAL A 549 10.06 -4.77 -20.73
CA VAL A 549 9.50 -5.17 -22.03
C VAL A 549 8.74 -4.01 -22.71
N SER A 550 8.78 -4.00 -24.04
CA SER A 550 8.25 -2.95 -24.92
C SER A 550 7.42 -3.61 -26.04
N LEU A 551 6.12 -3.33 -26.07
CA LEU A 551 5.12 -3.91 -26.98
C LEU A 551 4.29 -2.85 -27.74
N GLN A 552 4.73 -1.59 -27.70
CA GLN A 552 4.08 -0.52 -28.47
C GLN A 552 4.09 -0.83 -29.97
N ALA A 553 3.24 -0.14 -30.73
CA ALA A 553 3.30 -0.14 -32.20
C ALA A 553 4.51 0.69 -32.68
N ASP A 554 5.73 0.22 -32.44
CA ASP A 554 6.97 0.94 -32.76
C ASP A 554 7.10 1.12 -34.28
N ARG A 555 7.46 2.33 -34.74
CA ARG A 555 7.66 2.63 -36.17
C ARG A 555 8.82 1.84 -36.79
N ARG A 556 9.71 1.27 -35.98
CA ARG A 556 10.85 0.45 -36.42
C ARG A 556 10.51 -1.02 -36.69
N VAL A 557 9.35 -1.50 -36.25
CA VAL A 557 8.94 -2.91 -36.43
C VAL A 557 7.86 -3.06 -37.51
N SER A 558 7.70 -4.28 -38.02
CA SER A 558 6.68 -4.59 -39.04
C SER A 558 5.26 -4.52 -38.48
N ASN A 559 5.03 -5.01 -37.25
CA ASN A 559 3.69 -4.97 -36.65
C ASN A 559 3.38 -3.60 -36.03
N GLN A 560 2.77 -2.72 -36.82
CA GLN A 560 2.38 -1.37 -36.41
C GLN A 560 0.87 -1.21 -36.11
N LYS A 561 0.12 -2.32 -36.03
CA LYS A 561 -1.33 -2.30 -35.74
C LYS A 561 -1.65 -1.65 -34.39
N ARG A 562 -2.81 -1.01 -34.27
CA ARG A 562 -3.26 -0.39 -33.00
C ARG A 562 -3.29 -1.44 -31.89
N ARG A 563 -2.76 -1.08 -30.71
CA ARG A 563 -2.72 -1.96 -29.54
C ARG A 563 -3.99 -1.77 -28.71
N VAL A 564 -4.67 -2.86 -28.40
CA VAL A 564 -5.73 -2.91 -27.39
C VAL A 564 -5.14 -3.58 -26.15
N HIS A 565 -4.90 -2.80 -25.11
CA HIS A 565 -4.36 -3.26 -23.85
C HIS A 565 -5.51 -3.56 -22.88
N ILE A 566 -5.75 -4.84 -22.62
CA ILE A 566 -6.76 -5.32 -21.68
C ILE A 566 -6.07 -5.58 -20.33
N THR A 567 -6.49 -4.88 -19.28
CA THR A 567 -5.97 -5.11 -17.93
C THR A 567 -6.94 -5.99 -17.16
N LEU A 568 -6.59 -7.27 -17.03
CA LEU A 568 -7.39 -8.27 -16.34
C LEU A 568 -7.29 -8.13 -14.82
N GLU A 569 -6.10 -7.83 -14.31
CA GLU A 569 -5.84 -7.62 -12.88
C GLU A 569 -5.26 -6.23 -12.69
N LEU A 570 -6.06 -5.31 -12.13
CA LEU A 570 -5.62 -3.94 -11.85
C LEU A 570 -4.66 -3.92 -10.65
N PRO A 571 -3.45 -3.36 -10.79
CA PRO A 571 -2.56 -3.16 -9.65
C PRO A 571 -3.20 -2.25 -8.60
N TRP A 572 -2.91 -2.53 -7.33
CA TRP A 572 -3.43 -1.77 -6.18
C TRP A 572 -2.89 -0.34 -6.11
N SER A 573 -1.77 -0.10 -6.78
CA SER A 573 -1.16 1.21 -6.96
C SER A 573 -1.33 1.65 -8.41
N ALA A 574 -1.89 2.84 -8.60
CA ALA A 574 -2.00 3.43 -9.92
C ALA A 574 -0.62 3.70 -10.56
N ASP A 575 0.46 3.87 -9.79
CA ASP A 575 1.82 3.97 -10.35
C ASP A 575 2.23 2.67 -11.03
N ARG A 576 1.90 1.52 -10.42
CA ARG A 576 2.13 0.21 -11.04
C ARG A 576 1.25 0.02 -12.28
N ALA A 577 0.01 0.49 -12.25
CA ALA A 577 -0.86 0.48 -13.43
C ALA A 577 -0.26 1.32 -14.58
N ILE A 578 0.25 2.51 -14.30
CA ILE A 578 0.93 3.36 -15.31
C ILE A 578 2.18 2.67 -15.86
N GLN A 579 2.97 2.00 -15.01
CA GLN A 579 4.12 1.22 -15.47
C GLN A 579 3.72 0.06 -16.40
N GLN A 580 2.56 -0.54 -16.16
CA GLN A 580 1.99 -1.57 -17.04
C GLN A 580 1.50 -0.97 -18.36
N PHE A 581 0.85 0.20 -18.34
CA PHE A 581 0.44 0.91 -19.53
C PHE A 581 1.62 1.37 -20.40
N GLY A 582 2.74 1.72 -19.78
CA GLY A 582 4.01 2.03 -20.45
C GLY A 582 4.62 0.85 -21.23
N ARG A 583 4.09 -0.38 -21.10
CA ARG A 583 4.49 -1.51 -21.94
C ARG A 583 3.95 -1.38 -23.36
N THR A 584 2.81 -0.72 -23.56
CA THR A 584 2.19 -0.51 -24.88
C THR A 584 2.18 0.94 -25.32
N HIS A 585 2.56 1.88 -24.44
CA HIS A 585 2.57 3.32 -24.72
C HIS A 585 3.96 3.92 -24.51
N ARG A 586 4.66 4.17 -25.63
CA ARG A 586 6.02 4.72 -25.63
C ARG A 586 6.19 5.76 -26.73
N SER A 587 7.26 6.55 -26.62
CA SER A 587 7.72 7.40 -27.72
C SER A 587 8.03 6.56 -28.97
N ASN A 588 7.91 7.16 -30.15
CA ASN A 588 8.09 6.50 -31.46
C ASN A 588 7.02 5.45 -31.85
N GLN A 589 5.84 5.48 -31.24
CA GLN A 589 4.71 4.65 -31.68
C GLN A 589 4.03 5.22 -32.93
N ALA A 590 3.55 4.35 -33.82
CA ALA A 590 2.77 4.70 -35.01
C ALA A 590 1.36 5.17 -34.63
N CYS A 591 0.75 4.53 -33.62
CA CYS A 591 -0.57 4.84 -33.12
C CYS A 591 -0.62 4.69 -31.59
N ALA A 592 -1.52 5.45 -30.94
CA ALA A 592 -1.75 5.35 -29.51
C ALA A 592 -2.69 4.17 -29.17
N PRO A 593 -2.48 3.50 -28.01
CA PRO A 593 -3.25 2.32 -27.62
C PRO A 593 -4.66 2.65 -27.12
N GLU A 594 -5.52 1.64 -27.16
CA GLU A 594 -6.80 1.61 -26.42
C GLU A 594 -6.59 0.80 -25.14
N TYR A 595 -7.02 1.32 -24.00
CA TYR A 595 -6.96 0.65 -22.70
C TYR A 595 -8.35 0.19 -22.29
N ARG A 596 -8.49 -1.10 -21.98
CA ARG A 596 -9.73 -1.70 -21.45
C ARG A 596 -9.46 -2.21 -20.05
N LEU A 597 -9.96 -1.50 -19.03
CA LEU A 597 -9.72 -1.82 -17.62
C LEU A 597 -10.90 -2.64 -17.10
N LEU A 598 -10.66 -3.92 -16.80
CA LEU A 598 -11.70 -4.84 -16.36
C LEU A 598 -11.73 -4.94 -14.83
N PHE A 599 -12.92 -4.82 -14.25
CA PHE A 599 -13.16 -5.03 -12.82
C PHE A 599 -14.53 -5.65 -12.61
N THR A 600 -14.67 -6.46 -11.56
CA THR A 600 -15.95 -7.05 -11.20
C THR A 600 -16.87 -6.06 -10.48
N ASN A 601 -18.17 -6.36 -10.43
CA ASN A 601 -19.15 -5.62 -9.64
C ASN A 601 -19.04 -5.86 -8.11
N LEU A 602 -17.92 -6.43 -7.65
CA LEU A 602 -17.61 -6.64 -6.24
C LEU A 602 -17.00 -5.37 -5.65
N GLY A 603 -17.48 -4.94 -4.49
CA GLY A 603 -17.05 -3.72 -3.81
C GLY A 603 -15.56 -3.71 -3.48
N GLY A 604 -14.99 -4.91 -3.31
CA GLY A 604 -13.55 -5.11 -3.16
C GLY A 604 -12.74 -4.71 -4.40
N GLU A 605 -13.26 -4.86 -5.63
CA GLU A 605 -12.58 -4.43 -6.87
C GLU A 605 -13.03 -3.05 -7.35
N ARG A 606 -14.31 -2.70 -7.19
CA ARG A 606 -14.90 -1.40 -7.61
C ARG A 606 -14.15 -0.19 -7.04
N ARG A 607 -13.62 -0.32 -5.82
CA ARG A 607 -12.72 0.66 -5.19
C ARG A 607 -11.47 0.94 -6.03
N PHE A 608 -10.79 -0.12 -6.47
CA PHE A 608 -9.51 0.02 -7.18
C PHE A 608 -9.73 0.61 -8.57
N ALA A 609 -10.78 0.16 -9.25
CA ALA A 609 -11.15 0.68 -10.55
C ALA A 609 -11.44 2.19 -10.50
N SER A 610 -12.26 2.66 -9.54
CA SER A 610 -12.60 4.08 -9.41
C SER A 610 -11.40 4.98 -9.06
N ILE A 611 -10.48 4.52 -8.20
CA ILE A 611 -9.24 5.27 -7.90
C ILE A 611 -8.34 5.36 -9.13
N VAL A 612 -8.13 4.24 -9.83
CA VAL A 612 -7.27 4.18 -11.02
C VAL A 612 -7.88 5.01 -12.16
N ALA A 613 -9.18 4.85 -12.43
CA ALA A 613 -9.92 5.62 -13.43
C ALA A 613 -9.81 7.12 -13.18
N LYS A 614 -10.10 7.57 -11.94
CA LYS A 614 -10.02 8.99 -11.57
C LYS A 614 -8.60 9.54 -11.66
N ARG A 615 -7.59 8.73 -11.35
CA ARG A 615 -6.18 9.10 -11.52
C ARG A 615 -5.80 9.19 -13.01
N LEU A 616 -6.33 8.32 -13.87
CA LEU A 616 -6.14 8.39 -15.32
C LEU A 616 -6.83 9.60 -15.95
N GLU A 617 -8.05 9.93 -15.51
CA GLU A 617 -8.76 11.16 -15.89
C GLU A 617 -7.92 12.40 -15.56
N THR A 618 -7.36 12.44 -14.35
CA THR A 618 -6.49 13.53 -13.87
C THR A 618 -5.16 13.61 -14.64
N LEU A 619 -4.70 12.51 -15.23
CA LEU A 619 -3.45 12.45 -15.99
C LEU A 619 -3.59 12.94 -17.45
N GLY A 620 -4.75 13.49 -17.83
CA GLY A 620 -4.93 14.24 -19.07
C GLY A 620 -5.73 13.52 -20.17
N ALA A 621 -6.72 12.70 -19.82
CA ALA A 621 -7.58 12.04 -20.80
C ALA A 621 -8.68 12.97 -21.39
N LEU A 622 -8.93 14.16 -20.81
CA LEU A 622 -10.04 15.02 -21.24
C LEU A 622 -9.75 16.53 -21.40
N THR A 623 -8.54 17.03 -21.17
CA THR A 623 -8.19 18.42 -21.51
C THR A 623 -6.77 18.53 -22.06
N GLN A 624 -6.63 19.35 -23.10
CA GLN A 624 -5.39 19.57 -23.83
C GLN A 624 -4.29 20.10 -22.89
N GLY A 625 -3.13 19.45 -22.91
CA GLY A 625 -1.84 20.08 -22.59
C GLY A 625 -1.43 20.20 -21.12
N ASP A 626 -2.26 19.83 -20.15
CA ASP A 626 -2.00 20.26 -18.78
C ASP A 626 -2.13 19.17 -17.71
N ARG A 627 -1.08 19.02 -16.89
CA ARG A 627 -0.90 17.88 -15.97
C ARG A 627 -0.67 18.28 -14.52
N ARG A 628 -0.86 19.55 -14.18
CA ARG A 628 -0.56 20.05 -12.82
C ARG A 628 -1.76 20.65 -12.08
N ALA A 629 -2.93 20.73 -12.71
CA ALA A 629 -4.15 21.33 -12.16
C ALA A 629 -5.29 20.31 -11.92
N GLY A 630 -4.99 19.17 -11.31
CA GLY A 630 -6.01 18.26 -10.78
C GLY A 630 -6.08 18.40 -9.26
N PRO A 631 -7.28 18.36 -8.62
CA PRO A 631 -7.36 18.35 -7.16
C PRO A 631 -6.49 17.22 -6.60
N SER A 632 -5.71 17.52 -5.56
CA SER A 632 -4.73 16.59 -4.99
C SER A 632 -5.32 15.20 -4.76
N LEU A 633 -4.70 14.21 -5.43
CA LEU A 633 -5.10 12.81 -5.48
C LEU A 633 -5.15 12.13 -4.10
N SER A 634 -4.59 12.76 -3.06
CA SER A 634 -4.70 12.30 -1.67
C SER A 634 -6.14 12.34 -1.13
N ALA A 635 -7.01 13.16 -1.74
CA ALA A 635 -8.39 13.36 -1.30
C ALA A 635 -9.27 12.10 -1.39
N TYR A 636 -8.98 11.19 -2.32
CA TYR A 636 -9.76 9.96 -2.56
C TYR A 636 -8.99 8.68 -2.19
N ASN A 637 -7.82 8.82 -1.56
CA ASN A 637 -7.12 7.69 -0.99
C ASN A 637 -7.83 7.27 0.30
N TYR A 638 -8.50 6.11 0.30
CA TYR A 638 -9.13 5.61 1.54
C TYR A 638 -8.12 5.18 2.62
N ASP A 639 -6.82 5.10 2.33
CA ASP A 639 -5.79 4.96 3.38
C ASP A 639 -5.35 6.32 3.98
N SER A 640 -6.01 7.40 3.59
CA SER A 640 -5.85 8.72 4.21
C SER A 640 -6.31 8.72 5.67
N ILE A 641 -5.94 9.77 6.41
CA ILE A 641 -6.41 10.01 7.78
C ILE A 641 -7.95 9.98 7.85
N TYR A 642 -8.64 10.48 6.82
CA TYR A 642 -10.09 10.46 6.75
C TYR A 642 -10.65 9.05 6.53
N GLY A 643 -9.99 8.22 5.73
CA GLY A 643 -10.42 6.83 5.53
C GLY A 643 -10.20 5.97 6.77
N LYS A 644 -9.09 6.17 7.49
CA LYS A 644 -8.84 5.53 8.80
C LYS A 644 -9.87 5.95 9.86
N LYS A 645 -10.30 7.22 9.84
CA LYS A 645 -11.38 7.73 10.70
C LYS A 645 -12.75 7.16 10.29
N ALA A 646 -13.03 7.09 8.98
CA ALA A 646 -14.28 6.52 8.46
C ALA A 646 -14.43 5.05 8.85
N LEU A 647 -13.36 4.27 8.72
CA LEU A 647 -13.34 2.86 9.11
C LEU A 647 -13.61 2.69 10.61
N ALA A 648 -12.94 3.49 11.44
CA ALA A 648 -13.13 3.46 12.89
C ALA A 648 -14.55 3.85 13.31
N LEU A 649 -15.17 4.81 12.61
CA LEU A 649 -16.57 5.18 12.83
C LEU A 649 -17.52 4.05 12.41
N MET A 650 -17.31 3.48 11.21
CA MET A 650 -18.10 2.35 10.72
C MET A 650 -18.09 1.17 11.70
N TYR A 651 -16.90 0.78 12.18
CA TYR A 651 -16.76 -0.30 13.16
C TYR A 651 -17.47 0.01 14.47
N ARG A 652 -17.35 1.24 14.99
CA ARG A 652 -18.07 1.65 16.21
C ARG A 652 -19.58 1.62 16.03
N SER A 653 -20.10 2.06 14.89
CA SER A 653 -21.53 2.00 14.59
C SER A 653 -22.04 0.56 14.47
N ILE A 654 -21.29 -0.34 13.81
CA ILE A 654 -21.66 -1.77 13.69
C ILE A 654 -21.62 -2.48 15.05
N MET A 655 -20.69 -2.09 15.93
CA MET A 655 -20.57 -2.64 17.29
C MET A 655 -21.49 -1.93 18.31
N GLU A 656 -22.44 -1.10 17.85
CA GLU A 656 -23.42 -0.34 18.67
C GLU A 656 -22.79 0.60 19.72
N GLN A 657 -21.56 1.06 19.50
CA GLN A 657 -20.84 1.95 20.43
C GLN A 657 -21.12 3.44 20.18
N CYS A 658 -21.76 3.80 19.06
CA CYS A 658 -22.04 5.18 18.66
C CYS A 658 -23.14 5.22 17.59
N GLU A 659 -23.93 6.30 17.54
CA GLU A 659 -24.88 6.55 16.46
C GLU A 659 -24.19 6.66 15.11
N SER A 660 -24.83 6.14 14.06
CA SER A 660 -24.28 6.20 12.72
C SER A 660 -24.35 7.61 12.15
N PRO A 661 -23.26 8.15 11.57
CA PRO A 661 -23.27 9.46 10.93
C PRO A 661 -24.04 9.49 9.59
N VAL A 662 -24.32 8.33 9.00
CA VAL A 662 -25.09 8.16 7.76
C VAL A 662 -26.02 6.95 7.86
N PRO A 663 -27.22 6.96 7.27
CA PRO A 663 -28.06 5.76 7.25
C PRO A 663 -27.36 4.63 6.49
N PRO A 664 -27.50 3.36 6.93
CA PRO A 664 -26.99 2.23 6.17
C PRO A 664 -27.59 2.16 4.75
N PRO A 665 -26.79 1.76 3.73
CA PRO A 665 -27.26 1.69 2.36
C PRO A 665 -28.36 0.64 2.19
N GLY A 666 -29.43 1.01 1.47
CA GLY A 666 -30.60 0.17 1.24
C GLY A 666 -31.59 0.09 2.41
N CYS A 667 -31.35 0.84 3.50
CA CYS A 667 -32.29 0.95 4.61
C CYS A 667 -33.16 2.21 4.47
N SER A 668 -34.44 2.02 4.14
CA SER A 668 -35.50 3.04 4.15
C SER A 668 -36.78 2.42 4.72
N ALA A 669 -37.81 3.23 5.03
CA ALA A 669 -39.10 2.72 5.49
C ALA A 669 -39.72 1.70 4.50
N ASP A 670 -39.39 1.83 3.20
CA ASP A 670 -39.83 0.96 2.10
C ASP A 670 -38.72 0.01 1.58
N GLY A 671 -37.56 -0.05 2.25
CA GLY A 671 -36.41 -0.85 1.81
C GLY A 671 -36.47 -2.31 2.25
N GLU A 672 -35.71 -3.21 1.60
CA GLU A 672 -35.67 -4.64 1.95
C GLU A 672 -35.15 -4.93 3.37
N TRP A 673 -34.39 -4.01 3.99
CA TRP A 673 -33.70 -4.21 5.27
C TRP A 673 -33.94 -3.05 6.23
N VAL A 674 -34.24 -3.36 7.49
CA VAL A 674 -34.29 -2.38 8.58
C VAL A 674 -32.85 -2.09 9.07
N PRO A 675 -32.49 -0.85 9.48
CA PRO A 675 -31.12 -0.54 9.95
C PRO A 675 -30.55 -1.52 10.97
N HIS A 676 -31.38 -2.03 11.88
CA HIS A 676 -30.99 -3.04 12.88
C HIS A 676 -30.55 -4.37 12.23
N GLU A 677 -31.26 -4.82 11.18
CA GLU A 677 -30.87 -6.03 10.46
C GLU A 677 -29.54 -5.83 9.75
N PHE A 678 -29.34 -4.69 9.10
CA PHE A 678 -28.04 -4.36 8.48
C PHE A 678 -26.88 -4.52 9.47
N PHE A 679 -26.98 -3.91 10.65
CA PHE A 679 -25.91 -3.99 11.65
C PHE A 679 -25.69 -5.42 12.16
N LYS A 680 -26.76 -6.21 12.33
CA LYS A 680 -26.69 -7.63 12.73
C LYS A 680 -25.89 -8.45 11.71
N PHE A 681 -26.23 -8.37 10.42
CA PHE A 681 -25.52 -9.11 9.38
C PHE A 681 -24.12 -8.56 9.12
N ALA A 682 -23.92 -7.24 9.18
CA ALA A 682 -22.61 -6.61 9.10
C ALA A 682 -21.68 -7.16 10.19
N ARG A 683 -22.17 -7.29 11.43
CA ARG A 683 -21.41 -7.87 12.54
C ARG A 683 -21.06 -9.34 12.28
N ALA A 684 -22.03 -10.14 11.84
CA ALA A 684 -21.81 -11.55 11.50
C ALA A 684 -20.74 -11.71 10.40
N ALA A 685 -20.78 -10.84 9.38
CA ALA A 685 -19.79 -10.80 8.32
C ALA A 685 -18.39 -10.48 8.86
N LEU A 686 -18.24 -9.46 9.71
CA LEU A 686 -16.95 -9.10 10.31
C LEU A 686 -16.37 -10.21 11.21
N ILE A 687 -17.22 -11.00 11.89
CA ILE A 687 -16.83 -12.19 12.64
C ILE A 687 -16.33 -13.29 11.68
N ALA A 688 -17.07 -13.55 10.60
CA ALA A 688 -16.72 -14.59 9.62
C ALA A 688 -15.33 -14.36 9.01
N VAL A 689 -14.98 -13.10 8.74
CA VAL A 689 -13.65 -12.73 8.20
C VAL A 689 -12.62 -12.36 9.27
N GLY A 690 -12.91 -12.63 10.55
CA GLY A 690 -11.97 -12.46 11.67
C GLY A 690 -11.44 -11.03 11.85
N ILE A 691 -12.25 -10.04 11.49
CA ILE A 691 -12.03 -8.64 11.91
C ILE A 691 -12.44 -8.49 13.38
N VAL A 692 -13.61 -9.04 13.74
CA VAL A 692 -14.02 -9.20 15.14
C VAL A 692 -13.42 -10.50 15.68
N ARG A 693 -12.66 -10.41 16.78
CA ARG A 693 -12.02 -11.53 17.47
C ARG A 693 -12.72 -11.83 18.80
N ASP A 694 -12.43 -12.99 19.38
CA ASP A 694 -12.92 -13.42 20.69
C ASP A 694 -14.46 -13.54 20.81
N ALA A 695 -15.16 -13.64 19.67
CA ALA A 695 -16.57 -13.98 19.65
C ALA A 695 -16.75 -15.46 20.01
N VAL A 696 -17.57 -15.75 21.02
CA VAL A 696 -17.92 -17.13 21.38
C VAL A 696 -18.82 -17.66 20.27
N LEU A 697 -18.32 -18.63 19.51
CA LEU A 697 -19.09 -19.33 18.47
C LEU A 697 -19.78 -20.53 19.11
N GLY A 698 -21.02 -20.37 19.53
CA GLY A 698 -21.85 -21.50 19.95
C GLY A 698 -22.42 -22.26 18.77
N GLU A 699 -23.22 -23.27 19.12
CA GLU A 699 -23.64 -24.33 18.21
C GLU A 699 -24.85 -23.93 17.34
N ASN A 700 -25.51 -22.79 17.62
CA ASN A 700 -26.71 -22.35 16.90
C ASN A 700 -26.58 -20.92 16.34
N PRO A 701 -26.46 -20.73 15.01
CA PRO A 701 -26.29 -19.41 14.42
C PRO A 701 -27.46 -18.47 14.73
N GLU A 702 -28.71 -18.96 14.80
CA GLU A 702 -29.90 -18.09 14.91
C GLU A 702 -30.17 -17.48 16.30
N LYS A 703 -29.61 -18.05 17.38
CA LYS A 703 -29.90 -17.61 18.77
C LYS A 703 -28.75 -16.84 19.45
N GLU A 704 -27.61 -16.67 18.78
CA GLU A 704 -26.42 -15.98 19.36
C GLU A 704 -26.35 -14.48 19.08
N PHE A 705 -27.31 -13.96 18.33
CA PHE A 705 -27.29 -12.58 17.84
C PHE A 705 -27.70 -11.51 18.87
N GLU A 706 -28.01 -11.90 20.11
CA GLU A 706 -28.57 -11.00 21.13
C GLU A 706 -27.56 -10.51 22.19
N LYS A 707 -26.31 -11.01 22.24
CA LYS A 707 -25.28 -10.49 23.16
C LYS A 707 -23.94 -10.21 22.47
N PRO A 708 -23.34 -9.03 22.66
CA PRO A 708 -22.09 -8.65 22.02
C PRO A 708 -20.92 -9.40 22.67
N SER A 709 -20.50 -10.52 22.08
CA SER A 709 -19.21 -11.11 22.41
C SER A 709 -18.26 -10.92 21.24
N GLY A 710 -17.20 -10.14 21.47
CA GLY A 710 -16.13 -9.94 20.50
C GLY A 710 -15.60 -8.50 20.45
N ARG A 711 -14.30 -8.35 20.18
CA ARG A 711 -13.61 -7.06 20.10
C ARG A 711 -12.82 -6.94 18.80
N ILE A 712 -12.70 -5.71 18.32
CA ILE A 712 -11.79 -5.36 17.23
C ILE A 712 -10.50 -4.85 17.88
N PRO A 713 -9.33 -5.46 17.62
CA PRO A 713 -8.06 -4.99 18.17
C PRO A 713 -7.78 -3.53 17.76
N GLU A 714 -7.19 -2.74 18.65
CA GLU A 714 -6.85 -1.33 18.35
C GLU A 714 -5.94 -1.19 17.12
N SER A 715 -5.02 -2.15 16.93
CA SER A 715 -4.17 -2.22 15.74
C SER A 715 -4.95 -2.29 14.42
N ASP A 716 -6.17 -2.85 14.45
CA ASP A 716 -6.98 -3.17 13.27
C ASP A 716 -8.04 -2.10 12.99
N ILE A 717 -8.38 -1.24 13.96
CA ILE A 717 -9.44 -0.21 13.86
C ILE A 717 -9.15 0.80 12.73
N HIS A 718 -7.88 1.06 12.46
CA HIS A 718 -7.42 2.01 11.45
C HIS A 718 -6.77 1.34 10.22
N ASP A 719 -6.82 0.00 10.12
CA ASP A 719 -6.19 -0.75 9.04
C ASP A 719 -7.16 -0.96 7.86
N VAL A 720 -7.20 0.04 6.97
CA VAL A 720 -8.06 0.04 5.77
C VAL A 720 -7.64 -1.04 4.78
N ALA A 721 -6.34 -1.31 4.64
CA ALA A 721 -5.84 -2.33 3.74
C ALA A 721 -6.33 -3.72 4.17
N ARG A 722 -6.27 -4.02 5.46
CA ARG A 722 -6.79 -5.27 6.00
C ARG A 722 -8.30 -5.39 5.86
N PHE A 723 -9.06 -4.33 6.16
CA PHE A 723 -10.53 -4.32 5.96
C PHE A 723 -10.90 -4.75 4.54
N LEU A 724 -10.30 -4.13 3.53
CA LEU A 724 -10.63 -4.39 2.13
C LEU A 724 -10.18 -5.77 1.65
N ASN A 725 -9.02 -6.24 2.13
CA ASN A 725 -8.54 -7.59 1.85
C ASN A 725 -9.44 -8.67 2.47
N ARG A 726 -10.09 -8.36 3.61
CA ARG A 726 -11.06 -9.25 4.26
C ARG A 726 -12.43 -9.20 3.61
N LEU A 727 -12.83 -8.03 3.12
CA LEU A 727 -14.09 -7.81 2.45
C LEU A 727 -14.29 -8.73 1.23
N LEU A 728 -13.21 -9.06 0.50
CA LEU A 728 -13.25 -10.02 -0.61
C LEU A 728 -13.70 -11.43 -0.19
N GLY A 729 -13.57 -11.81 1.08
CA GLY A 729 -13.99 -13.13 1.57
C GLY A 729 -15.47 -13.27 1.85
N LEU A 730 -16.25 -12.21 1.65
CA LEU A 730 -17.66 -12.19 1.96
C LEU A 730 -18.51 -12.48 0.72
N PRO A 731 -19.75 -12.95 0.90
CA PRO A 731 -20.73 -12.99 -0.18
C PRO A 731 -20.85 -11.62 -0.88
N PRO A 732 -20.99 -11.56 -2.22
CA PRO A 732 -21.02 -10.31 -2.98
C PRO A 732 -22.01 -9.25 -2.44
N ASP A 733 -23.21 -9.67 -2.03
CA ASP A 733 -24.26 -8.76 -1.60
C ASP A 733 -23.87 -8.00 -0.32
N ILE A 734 -23.41 -8.72 0.71
CA ILE A 734 -22.98 -8.10 1.98
C ILE A 734 -21.66 -7.34 1.81
N GLN A 735 -20.77 -7.83 0.95
CA GLN A 735 -19.54 -7.14 0.58
C GLN A 735 -19.83 -5.75 -0.01
N ASN A 736 -20.75 -5.66 -0.98
CA ASN A 736 -21.09 -4.41 -1.65
C ASN A 736 -21.71 -3.41 -0.67
N ARG A 737 -22.67 -3.86 0.14
CA ARG A 737 -23.36 -3.00 1.11
C ARG A 737 -22.41 -2.49 2.21
N LEU A 738 -21.52 -3.33 2.74
CA LEU A 738 -20.51 -2.90 3.72
C LEU A 738 -19.55 -1.86 3.13
N PHE A 739 -19.14 -2.05 1.86
CA PHE A 739 -18.28 -1.11 1.17
C PHE A 739 -18.98 0.23 0.92
N GLU A 740 -20.22 0.22 0.46
CA GLU A 740 -21.03 1.42 0.24
C GLU A 740 -21.24 2.21 1.53
N TYR A 741 -21.47 1.52 2.65
CA TYR A 741 -21.59 2.15 3.96
C TYR A 741 -20.29 2.85 4.38
N PHE A 742 -19.15 2.18 4.23
CA PHE A 742 -17.83 2.76 4.45
C PHE A 742 -17.59 4.02 3.60
N VAL A 743 -17.90 3.96 2.30
CA VAL A 743 -17.74 5.08 1.36
C VAL A 743 -18.64 6.25 1.77
N SER A 744 -19.88 5.99 2.16
CA SER A 744 -20.83 7.02 2.59
C SER A 744 -20.34 7.78 3.82
N ILE A 745 -19.75 7.07 4.80
CA ILE A 745 -19.12 7.70 5.98
C ILE A 745 -17.89 8.52 5.57
N PHE A 746 -17.06 7.97 4.69
CA PHE A 746 -15.86 8.65 4.20
C PHE A 746 -16.20 9.95 3.48
N ASP A 747 -17.18 9.93 2.58
CA ASP A 747 -17.64 11.11 1.86
C ASP A 747 -18.24 12.16 2.80
N ARG A 748 -18.95 11.73 3.85
CA ARG A 748 -19.47 12.62 4.90
C ARG A 748 -18.34 13.33 5.64
N LEU A 749 -17.31 12.60 6.06
CA LEU A 749 -16.14 13.18 6.76
C LEU A 749 -15.35 14.14 5.86
N LEU A 750 -15.19 13.81 4.58
CA LEU A 750 -14.57 14.72 3.62
C LEU A 750 -15.39 16.00 3.46
N SER A 751 -16.72 15.89 3.38
CA SER A 751 -17.62 17.04 3.31
C SER A 751 -17.53 17.91 4.56
N ASP A 752 -17.49 17.31 5.75
CA ASP A 752 -17.35 18.03 7.01
C ASP A 752 -15.98 18.72 7.13
N ALA A 753 -14.91 18.03 6.75
CA ALA A 753 -13.57 18.61 6.75
C ALA A 753 -13.42 19.79 5.79
N ARG A 754 -14.09 19.73 4.63
CA ARG A 754 -14.18 20.85 3.68
C ARG A 754 -14.98 22.00 4.28
N ARG A 755 -16.15 21.72 4.88
CA ARG A 755 -16.99 22.71 5.58
C ARG A 755 -16.21 23.43 6.68
N ASP A 756 -15.39 22.70 7.43
CA ASP A 756 -14.64 23.24 8.56
C ASP A 756 -13.30 23.88 8.16
N GLY A 757 -12.95 23.87 6.87
CA GLY A 757 -11.69 24.43 6.33
C GLY A 757 -10.44 23.70 6.82
N GLN A 758 -10.58 22.48 7.36
CA GLN A 758 -9.48 21.65 7.86
C GLN A 758 -8.93 20.70 6.78
N PHE A 759 -9.59 20.62 5.63
CA PHE A 759 -9.18 19.77 4.52
C PHE A 759 -7.99 20.40 3.77
N ASP A 760 -6.79 19.86 4.02
CA ASP A 760 -5.57 20.30 3.36
C ASP A 760 -5.42 19.59 2.01
N CYS A 761 -5.68 20.31 0.92
CA CYS A 761 -5.48 19.82 -0.45
C CYS A 761 -3.98 19.75 -0.84
N GLY A 762 -3.03 20.06 0.05
CA GLY A 762 -1.62 20.16 -0.30
C GLY A 762 -1.33 21.47 -1.02
N ILE A 763 -1.17 21.43 -2.34
CA ILE A 763 -0.93 22.63 -3.15
C ILE A 763 -2.24 23.42 -3.25
N ILE A 764 -2.16 24.73 -3.00
CA ILE A 764 -3.32 25.62 -3.05
C ILE A 764 -3.34 26.32 -4.41
N ASP A 765 -4.30 25.95 -5.25
CA ASP A 765 -4.63 26.73 -6.44
C ASP A 765 -5.32 28.02 -6.03
N ILE A 766 -4.69 29.15 -6.34
CA ILE A 766 -5.32 30.46 -6.13
C ILE A 766 -6.20 30.74 -7.35
N LYS A 767 -7.50 30.56 -7.16
CA LYS A 767 -8.50 30.99 -8.13
C LYS A 767 -8.91 32.42 -7.83
N ALA A 768 -8.85 33.26 -8.85
CA ALA A 768 -9.23 34.66 -8.82
C ALA A 768 -9.71 35.05 -10.22
N ASN A 769 -10.48 36.13 -10.30
CA ASN A 769 -11.03 36.62 -11.58
C ASN A 769 -9.97 37.38 -12.38
N SER A 770 -9.11 38.13 -11.69
CA SER A 770 -7.86 38.61 -12.29
C SER A 770 -6.67 38.38 -11.37
N ILE A 771 -5.56 37.97 -11.98
CA ILE A 771 -4.24 37.86 -11.36
C ILE A 771 -3.28 38.61 -12.27
N GLU A 772 -2.83 39.76 -11.80
CA GLU A 772 -1.94 40.65 -12.53
C GLU A 772 -0.59 40.74 -11.84
N LEU A 773 0.47 40.68 -12.64
CA LEU A 773 1.83 40.88 -12.16
C LEU A 773 2.06 42.38 -11.97
N GLN A 774 2.33 42.81 -10.73
CA GLN A 774 2.44 44.24 -10.40
C GLN A 774 3.79 44.83 -10.83
N ASP A 775 4.87 44.07 -10.62
CA ASP A 775 6.26 44.43 -10.94
C ASP A 775 7.00 43.22 -11.51
N THR A 776 8.06 43.44 -12.28
CA THR A 776 8.99 42.36 -12.68
C THR A 776 9.53 41.62 -11.45
N PRO A 777 9.62 40.27 -11.46
CA PRO A 777 10.12 39.50 -10.33
C PRO A 777 11.49 39.99 -9.85
N LYS A 778 11.60 40.33 -8.57
CA LYS A 778 12.83 40.86 -7.97
C LYS A 778 13.70 39.72 -7.46
N THR A 779 14.96 39.67 -7.86
CA THR A 779 15.90 38.68 -7.32
C THR A 779 16.25 39.03 -5.88
N VAL A 780 16.02 38.09 -4.96
CA VAL A 780 16.22 38.28 -3.51
C VAL A 780 17.35 37.43 -2.95
N HIS A 781 17.75 36.39 -3.67
CA HIS A 781 18.89 35.55 -3.33
C HIS A 781 19.44 34.90 -4.61
N VAL A 782 20.74 34.61 -4.65
CA VAL A 782 21.38 33.86 -5.73
C VAL A 782 22.25 32.79 -5.08
N ASP A 783 21.97 31.54 -5.41
CA ASP A 783 22.72 30.40 -4.91
C ASP A 783 24.12 30.39 -5.53
N PRO A 784 25.16 30.37 -4.69
CA PRO A 784 26.52 30.61 -5.17
C PRO A 784 27.13 29.37 -5.86
N MET A 785 26.53 28.19 -5.72
CA MET A 785 27.01 26.94 -6.33
C MET A 785 26.45 26.76 -7.75
N SER A 786 25.17 27.07 -7.94
CA SER A 786 24.45 26.84 -9.20
C SER A 786 24.22 28.11 -10.02
N GLY A 787 24.38 29.30 -9.42
CA GLY A 787 24.04 30.58 -10.04
C GLY A 787 22.53 30.81 -10.22
N ALA A 788 21.67 29.90 -9.75
CA ALA A 788 20.23 30.02 -9.83
C ALA A 788 19.70 31.02 -8.81
N ALA A 789 18.68 31.81 -9.21
CA ALA A 789 18.12 32.88 -8.40
C ALA A 789 16.84 32.45 -7.66
N THR A 790 16.68 32.94 -6.45
CA THR A 790 15.39 33.03 -5.76
C THR A 790 14.77 34.38 -6.07
N THR A 791 13.52 34.39 -6.52
CA THR A 791 12.81 35.61 -6.93
C THR A 791 11.58 35.84 -6.08
N MET A 792 11.30 37.10 -5.76
CA MET A 792 10.06 37.54 -5.14
C MET A 792 9.18 38.17 -6.22
N THR A 793 8.00 37.59 -6.40
CA THR A 793 6.97 38.11 -7.31
C THR A 793 5.85 38.73 -6.49
N VAL A 794 5.43 39.93 -6.87
CA VAL A 794 4.29 40.63 -6.26
C VAL A 794 3.13 40.60 -7.25
N LEU A 795 2.01 40.05 -6.80
CA LEU A 795 0.82 39.85 -7.61
C LEU A 795 -0.35 40.64 -7.03
N LYS A 796 -1.10 41.29 -7.90
CA LYS A 796 -2.38 41.90 -7.57
C LYS A 796 -3.47 40.87 -7.91
N VAL A 797 -4.15 40.37 -6.88
CA VAL A 797 -5.16 39.30 -7.00
C VAL A 797 -6.53 39.89 -6.73
N ASP A 798 -7.43 39.86 -7.72
CA ASP A 798 -8.83 40.25 -7.59
C ASP A 798 -9.74 39.01 -7.54
N ARG A 799 -10.34 38.76 -6.38
CA ARG A 799 -11.26 37.62 -6.16
C ARG A 799 -12.73 38.01 -6.25
N GLY A 800 -13.03 39.25 -6.64
CA GLY A 800 -14.38 39.76 -6.60
C GLY A 800 -15.25 39.18 -7.70
N LEU A 801 -16.47 38.79 -7.39
CA LEU A 801 -17.44 38.28 -8.37
C LEU A 801 -18.33 39.41 -8.90
N THR A 802 -18.26 39.69 -10.20
CA THR A 802 -19.12 40.70 -10.83
C THR A 802 -20.58 40.26 -10.82
N TRP A 803 -21.50 41.23 -10.88
CA TRP A 803 -22.93 40.95 -10.93
C TRP A 803 -23.31 40.06 -12.12
N GLU A 804 -22.82 40.37 -13.32
CA GLU A 804 -23.06 39.59 -14.53
C GLU A 804 -22.59 38.13 -14.39
N SER A 805 -21.42 37.91 -13.79
CA SER A 805 -20.88 36.57 -13.56
C SER A 805 -21.69 35.81 -12.50
N ALA A 806 -22.13 36.50 -11.44
CA ALA A 806 -22.99 35.91 -10.41
C ALA A 806 -24.35 35.51 -11.00
N LEU A 807 -24.95 36.38 -11.83
CA LEU A 807 -26.22 36.12 -12.50
C LEU A 807 -26.11 34.95 -13.47
N LYS A 808 -25.05 34.90 -14.28
CA LYS A 808 -24.79 33.77 -15.19
C LYS A 808 -24.60 32.45 -14.44
N LEU A 809 -23.87 32.47 -13.31
CA LEU A 809 -23.73 31.29 -12.43
C LEU A 809 -25.09 30.87 -11.84
N PHE A 810 -25.94 31.82 -11.48
CA PHE A 810 -27.28 31.54 -10.98
C PHE A 810 -28.20 30.93 -12.05
N GLU A 811 -28.14 31.43 -13.28
CA GLU A 811 -28.92 30.94 -14.43
C GLU A 811 -28.49 29.56 -14.92
N GLN A 812 -27.18 29.29 -14.98
CA GLN A 812 -26.63 28.02 -15.44
C GLN A 812 -26.97 26.83 -14.53
N ASN A 813 -27.23 27.08 -13.25
CA ASN A 813 -27.61 26.05 -12.27
C ASN A 813 -29.13 25.84 -12.20
N GLU A 814 -29.83 26.00 -13.33
CA GLU A 814 -31.30 25.95 -13.42
C GLU A 814 -31.92 24.64 -12.93
N ALA A 815 -31.23 23.51 -13.13
CA ALA A 815 -31.66 22.19 -12.63
C ALA A 815 -31.60 22.04 -11.10
N GLU A 816 -30.94 22.97 -10.39
CA GLU A 816 -30.77 23.00 -8.93
C GLU A 816 -31.62 24.08 -8.24
N LYS A 817 -32.56 24.74 -8.96
CA LYS A 817 -33.53 25.74 -8.44
C LYS A 817 -34.57 25.13 -7.48
N LYS A 818 -34.09 24.57 -6.36
CA LYS A 818 -34.91 24.21 -5.19
C LYS A 818 -35.32 25.47 -4.41
N PRO A 819 -36.37 25.40 -3.57
CA PRO A 819 -36.85 26.55 -2.81
C PRO A 819 -35.73 27.26 -2.04
N LYS A 820 -35.74 28.60 -2.05
CA LYS A 820 -34.81 29.50 -1.35
C LYS A 820 -33.37 29.61 -1.92
N SER A 821 -33.11 29.22 -3.17
CA SER A 821 -31.87 29.69 -3.83
C SER A 821 -32.07 31.12 -4.35
N GLY A 822 -31.15 32.04 -4.06
CA GLY A 822 -31.31 33.45 -4.43
C GLY A 822 -30.29 34.40 -3.79
N PHE A 823 -30.55 35.70 -3.90
CA PHE A 823 -29.74 36.75 -3.30
C PHE A 823 -30.26 37.11 -1.89
N TYR A 824 -29.32 37.44 -1.01
CA TYR A 824 -29.57 37.62 0.41
C TYR A 824 -28.88 38.88 0.94
N GLU A 825 -29.53 39.55 1.89
CA GLU A 825 -29.03 40.71 2.65
C GLU A 825 -28.92 40.34 4.13
N SER A 826 -27.87 40.78 4.81
CA SER A 826 -27.69 40.55 6.24
C SER A 826 -28.78 41.22 7.07
N LYS A 827 -29.34 40.52 8.06
CA LYS A 827 -30.38 41.07 8.96
C LYS A 827 -29.87 42.11 9.96
N ARG A 828 -28.56 42.12 10.21
CA ARG A 828 -27.91 43.04 11.15
C ARG A 828 -26.72 43.67 10.45
N GLU A 829 -26.53 44.96 10.70
CA GLU A 829 -25.26 45.59 10.39
C GLU A 829 -24.18 44.96 11.27
N TRP A 830 -23.17 44.39 10.65
CA TRP A 830 -21.96 44.00 11.35
C TRP A 830 -20.77 44.69 10.69
N LEU A 831 -19.73 44.99 11.47
CA LEU A 831 -18.54 45.66 10.94
C LEU A 831 -18.80 46.97 10.17
N GLY A 832 -19.93 47.63 10.47
CA GLY A 832 -20.29 48.97 9.96
C GLY A 832 -21.08 49.01 8.66
N ARG A 833 -21.61 47.88 8.15
CA ARG A 833 -22.50 47.85 6.98
C ARG A 833 -23.39 46.61 6.91
N MET A 834 -24.43 46.68 6.07
CA MET A 834 -25.16 45.50 5.59
C MET A 834 -24.36 44.81 4.48
N HIS A 835 -24.44 43.48 4.43
CA HIS A 835 -23.70 42.65 3.49
C HIS A 835 -24.63 41.82 2.61
N TYR A 836 -24.22 41.64 1.37
CA TYR A 836 -24.97 40.91 0.35
C TYR A 836 -24.23 39.64 -0.07
N LEU A 837 -24.99 38.58 -0.33
CA LEU A 837 -24.47 37.31 -0.83
C LEU A 837 -25.48 36.62 -1.73
N MET A 838 -24.99 35.68 -2.54
CA MET A 838 -25.82 34.78 -3.35
C MET A 838 -25.68 33.37 -2.78
N ALA A 839 -26.80 32.67 -2.61
CA ALA A 839 -26.84 31.32 -2.06
C ALA A 839 -27.50 30.35 -3.05
N ILE A 840 -26.78 29.28 -3.41
CA ILE A 840 -27.26 28.22 -4.30
C ILE A 840 -27.31 26.90 -3.53
N ASN A 841 -28.46 26.23 -3.55
CA ASN A 841 -28.68 24.97 -2.84
C ASN A 841 -27.82 23.84 -3.43
N CYS A 842 -27.18 23.03 -2.57
CA CYS A 842 -26.35 21.89 -2.99
C CYS A 842 -27.12 20.57 -2.90
N LEU A 843 -27.23 19.84 -4.01
CA LEU A 843 -27.87 18.53 -4.05
C LEU A 843 -26.95 17.42 -3.50
N LYS A 844 -27.12 17.05 -2.23
CA LYS A 844 -26.77 15.71 -1.70
C LYS A 844 -27.77 15.28 -0.62
N SER A 845 -28.05 13.99 -0.53
CA SER A 845 -28.88 13.40 0.54
C SER A 845 -28.29 13.72 1.91
N GLY A 846 -28.85 14.73 2.58
CA GLY A 846 -28.35 15.33 3.82
C GLY A 846 -29.08 16.64 4.15
N PRO A 847 -28.72 17.34 5.25
CA PRO A 847 -29.33 18.62 5.62
C PRO A 847 -29.08 19.69 4.56
N THR A 848 -30.08 20.53 4.25
CA THR A 848 -30.02 21.56 3.21
C THR A 848 -28.87 22.53 3.46
N CYS A 849 -27.87 22.52 2.57
CA CYS A 849 -26.71 23.39 2.61
C CYS A 849 -26.64 24.24 1.33
N TYR A 850 -26.11 25.45 1.47
CA TYR A 850 -25.99 26.42 0.40
C TYR A 850 -24.53 26.76 0.12
N ARG A 851 -24.14 26.75 -1.15
CA ARG A 851 -22.94 27.39 -1.65
C ARG A 851 -23.15 28.90 -1.62
N ILE A 852 -22.23 29.59 -0.97
CA ILE A 852 -22.32 31.03 -0.73
C ILE A 852 -21.32 31.74 -1.63
N PHE A 853 -21.79 32.75 -2.35
CA PHE A 853 -20.96 33.63 -3.17
C PHE A 853 -21.07 35.05 -2.65
N ARG A 854 -19.94 35.76 -2.57
CA ARG A 854 -19.88 37.14 -2.08
C ARG A 854 -19.27 38.08 -3.13
N PRO A 855 -19.67 39.36 -3.16
CA PRO A 855 -19.10 40.34 -4.08
C PRO A 855 -17.58 40.45 -3.97
N ALA A 856 -17.03 40.44 -2.75
CA ALA A 856 -15.60 40.67 -2.51
C ALA A 856 -14.70 39.44 -2.73
N SER A 857 -15.22 38.23 -2.55
CA SER A 857 -14.38 37.01 -2.47
C SER A 857 -14.82 35.88 -3.39
N GLY A 858 -15.92 36.06 -4.13
CA GLY A 858 -16.52 34.99 -4.92
C GLY A 858 -17.05 33.87 -4.04
N GLU A 859 -16.90 32.63 -4.51
CA GLU A 859 -17.37 31.43 -3.80
C GLU A 859 -16.64 31.25 -2.45
N ALA A 860 -17.42 31.10 -1.40
CA ALA A 860 -16.91 30.81 -0.08
C ALA A 860 -16.49 29.33 0.02
N LEU A 861 -15.33 29.07 0.62
CA LEU A 861 -14.82 27.72 0.89
C LEU A 861 -15.74 26.88 1.79
N ARG A 862 -16.55 27.54 2.62
CA ARG A 862 -17.48 26.90 3.56
C ARG A 862 -18.91 27.07 3.07
N GLU A 863 -19.60 25.94 2.89
CA GLU A 863 -21.05 25.89 2.69
C GLU A 863 -21.80 26.32 3.97
N MET A 864 -22.97 26.92 3.81
CA MET A 864 -23.79 27.43 4.91
C MET A 864 -25.07 26.60 5.05
N PRO A 865 -25.35 26.02 6.24
CA PRO A 865 -26.63 25.37 6.50
C PRO A 865 -27.81 26.34 6.39
N GLU A 866 -28.98 25.84 6.02
CA GLU A 866 -30.20 26.65 5.89
C GLU A 866 -30.54 27.44 7.16
N GLU A 867 -30.44 26.81 8.33
CA GLU A 867 -30.69 27.45 9.63
C GLU A 867 -29.75 28.63 9.90
N GLU A 868 -28.48 28.49 9.52
CA GLU A 868 -27.47 29.54 9.66
C GLU A 868 -27.74 30.69 8.66
N LEU A 869 -28.10 30.37 7.43
CA LEU A 869 -28.42 31.35 6.40
C LEU A 869 -29.66 32.18 6.78
N LEU A 870 -30.75 31.52 7.17
CA LEU A 870 -32.01 32.19 7.50
C LEU A 870 -31.97 32.92 8.84
N SER A 871 -31.11 32.52 9.78
CA SER A 871 -30.92 33.26 11.03
C SER A 871 -30.15 34.56 10.80
N LYS A 872 -29.20 34.59 9.86
CA LYS A 872 -28.31 35.74 9.61
C LYS A 872 -28.75 36.64 8.46
N TYR A 873 -29.48 36.13 7.48
CA TYR A 873 -29.80 36.83 6.24
C TYR A 873 -31.29 36.73 5.87
N SER A 874 -31.78 37.72 5.12
CA SER A 874 -33.10 37.79 4.50
C SER A 874 -32.98 37.77 2.99
N ILE A 875 -33.88 37.04 2.32
CA ILE A 875 -33.90 36.97 0.86
C ILE A 875 -34.27 38.33 0.27
N VAL A 876 -33.57 38.73 -0.79
CA VAL A 876 -33.85 39.95 -1.54
C VAL A 876 -34.77 39.59 -2.71
N THR A 877 -35.99 40.12 -2.70
CA THR A 877 -37.03 39.80 -3.71
C THR A 877 -36.91 40.66 -4.97
N SER A 878 -36.30 41.84 -4.89
CA SER A 878 -36.04 42.71 -6.04
C SER A 878 -34.64 42.45 -6.60
N LEU A 879 -34.59 41.99 -7.85
CA LEU A 879 -33.32 41.73 -8.54
C LEU A 879 -32.54 43.04 -8.78
N GLU A 880 -33.21 44.15 -9.07
CA GLU A 880 -32.61 45.47 -9.26
C GLU A 880 -31.95 46.01 -7.98
N LEU A 881 -32.61 45.79 -6.83
CA LEU A 881 -32.03 46.16 -5.54
C LEU A 881 -30.79 45.29 -5.23
N ALA A 882 -30.88 43.98 -5.49
CA ALA A 882 -29.75 43.08 -5.32
C ALA A 882 -28.58 43.47 -6.22
N GLU A 883 -28.83 43.84 -7.48
CA GLU A 883 -27.82 44.30 -8.43
C GLU A 883 -27.09 45.54 -7.92
N LYS A 884 -27.85 46.59 -7.61
CA LYS A 884 -27.27 47.86 -7.14
C LYS A 884 -26.42 47.66 -5.90
N LYS A 885 -26.93 46.89 -4.94
CA LYS A 885 -26.24 46.63 -3.67
C LYS A 885 -25.03 45.73 -3.81
N TRP A 886 -25.10 44.74 -4.70
CA TRP A 886 -23.96 43.90 -5.04
C TRP A 886 -22.85 44.72 -5.68
N GLN A 887 -23.18 45.60 -6.62
CA GLN A 887 -22.22 46.50 -7.27
C GLN A 887 -21.62 47.53 -6.29
N ASP A 888 -22.43 48.08 -5.38
CA ASP A 888 -21.96 48.97 -4.31
C ASP A 888 -20.91 48.25 -3.43
N GLU A 889 -21.21 47.03 -2.94
CA GLU A 889 -20.27 46.26 -2.11
C GLU A 889 -19.04 45.80 -2.91
N TYR A 890 -19.22 45.42 -4.18
CA TYR A 890 -18.13 45.08 -5.10
C TYR A 890 -17.14 46.23 -5.30
N THR A 891 -17.65 47.45 -5.46
CA THR A 891 -16.82 48.64 -5.68
C THR A 891 -16.12 49.07 -4.39
N ILE A 892 -16.84 49.13 -3.26
CA ILE A 892 -16.28 49.55 -1.97
C ILE A 892 -15.17 48.60 -1.51
N THR A 893 -15.33 47.30 -1.75
CA THR A 893 -14.39 46.28 -1.28
C THR A 893 -13.06 46.28 -2.04
N GLU A 894 -12.92 47.05 -3.12
CA GLU A 894 -11.65 47.25 -3.81
C GLU A 894 -10.58 47.82 -2.88
N ASP A 895 -10.88 48.95 -2.22
CA ASP A 895 -9.93 49.68 -1.38
C ASP A 895 -10.25 49.62 0.12
N GLN A 896 -11.47 49.22 0.49
CA GLN A 896 -11.91 49.23 1.89
C GLN A 896 -11.95 47.81 2.48
N CYS A 897 -11.37 47.65 3.67
CA CYS A 897 -11.44 46.40 4.40
C CYS A 897 -12.87 46.13 4.92
N MET A 898 -13.15 44.87 5.29
CA MET A 898 -14.48 44.48 5.78
C MET A 898 -14.91 45.18 7.07
N HIS A 899 -13.96 45.76 7.83
CA HIS A 899 -14.21 46.49 9.07
C HIS A 899 -14.70 47.93 8.84
N GLY A 900 -14.85 48.35 7.58
CA GLY A 900 -15.35 49.65 7.20
C GLY A 900 -14.37 50.80 7.48
N PRO A 901 -14.83 52.06 7.40
CA PRO A 901 -13.98 53.25 7.47
C PRO A 901 -13.39 53.49 8.87
N LYS A 902 -13.95 52.87 9.92
CA LYS A 902 -13.50 53.00 11.32
C LYS A 902 -12.58 51.85 11.77
N CYS A 903 -11.90 51.19 10.84
CA CYS A 903 -11.03 50.06 11.16
C CYS A 903 -9.89 50.48 12.10
N LYS A 904 -9.73 49.78 13.25
CA LYS A 904 -8.66 50.03 14.23
C LYS A 904 -7.24 49.85 13.67
N VAL A 905 -7.09 49.13 12.57
CA VAL A 905 -5.81 48.85 11.89
C VAL A 905 -5.51 49.90 10.78
N GLY A 906 -6.47 50.77 10.46
CA GLY A 906 -6.31 51.84 9.47
C GLY A 906 -6.11 51.33 8.03
N SER A 907 -5.44 52.13 7.21
CA SER A 907 -5.20 51.88 5.77
C SER A 907 -4.41 50.60 5.47
N SER A 908 -3.66 50.08 6.45
CA SER A 908 -2.87 48.84 6.36
C SER A 908 -3.71 47.56 6.48
N CYS A 909 -5.00 47.66 6.82
CA CYS A 909 -5.89 46.50 6.93
C CYS A 909 -6.30 45.98 5.55
N THR A 910 -5.87 44.77 5.20
CA THR A 910 -6.28 44.09 3.94
C THR A 910 -7.42 43.10 4.13
N VAL A 911 -7.92 42.92 5.36
CA VAL A 911 -8.90 41.89 5.70
C VAL A 911 -10.22 42.16 4.97
N GLY A 912 -10.62 41.24 4.10
CA GLY A 912 -11.89 41.33 3.36
C GLY A 912 -11.92 42.32 2.21
N ARG A 913 -10.76 42.84 1.80
CA ARG A 913 -10.62 43.53 0.51
C ARG A 913 -10.73 42.52 -0.64
N ARG A 914 -11.35 42.98 -1.72
CA ARG A 914 -11.53 42.29 -3.01
C ARG A 914 -10.19 42.10 -3.71
N VAL A 915 -9.42 43.18 -3.76
CA VAL A 915 -8.10 43.25 -4.35
C VAL A 915 -7.05 43.14 -3.24
N GLN A 916 -6.14 42.19 -3.38
CA GLN A 916 -5.05 41.99 -2.42
C GLN A 916 -3.72 41.81 -3.12
N GLU A 917 -2.68 42.41 -2.55
CA GLU A 917 -1.31 42.11 -2.91
C GLU A 917 -0.88 40.78 -2.28
N MET A 918 -0.24 39.96 -3.10
CA MET A 918 0.23 38.64 -2.73
C MET A 918 1.71 38.50 -3.07
N PHE A 919 2.48 37.97 -2.11
CA PHE A 919 3.93 37.82 -2.22
C PHE A 919 4.28 36.36 -2.42
N ILE A 920 4.87 36.05 -3.58
CA ILE A 920 5.24 34.70 -3.97
C ILE A 920 6.75 34.61 -4.11
N LEU A 921 7.36 33.79 -3.27
CA LEU A 921 8.77 33.44 -3.37
C LEU A 921 8.92 32.24 -4.31
N GLY A 922 9.49 32.45 -5.49
CA GLY A 922 9.72 31.44 -6.52
C GLY A 922 11.20 31.30 -6.88
N GLY A 923 11.50 30.46 -7.87
CA GLY A 923 12.88 30.11 -8.23
C GLY A 923 13.45 29.04 -7.29
N LEU A 924 14.70 29.18 -6.89
CA LEU A 924 15.38 28.20 -6.04
C LEU A 924 15.04 28.41 -4.54
N ILE A 925 14.37 27.43 -3.91
CA ILE A 925 13.77 27.61 -2.58
C ILE A 925 14.48 26.83 -1.47
N LEU A 926 15.01 25.65 -1.75
CA LEU A 926 15.64 24.77 -0.76
C LEU A 926 16.79 25.43 0.00
N PRO A 927 17.69 26.22 -0.62
CA PRO A 927 18.80 26.87 0.11
C PRO A 927 18.36 27.95 1.08
N VAL A 928 17.17 28.51 0.87
CA VAL A 928 16.62 29.60 1.68
C VAL A 928 15.56 29.11 2.67
N TRP A 929 15.28 27.81 2.66
CA TRP A 929 14.15 27.19 3.34
C TRP A 929 14.18 27.43 4.85
N GLY A 930 15.33 27.18 5.48
CA GLY A 930 15.52 27.36 6.92
C GLY A 930 15.34 28.82 7.35
N THR A 931 15.84 29.76 6.54
CA THR A 931 15.68 31.20 6.77
C THR A 931 14.22 31.63 6.71
N VAL A 932 13.48 31.17 5.68
CA VAL A 932 12.06 31.48 5.53
C VAL A 932 11.24 30.86 6.67
N GLU A 933 11.51 29.60 7.05
CA GLU A 933 10.84 28.94 8.16
C GLU A 933 11.07 29.65 9.49
N LYS A 934 12.30 30.11 9.74
CA LYS A 934 12.66 30.90 10.93
C LYS A 934 11.95 32.27 10.95
N ALA A 935 11.70 32.88 9.79
CA ALA A 935 10.95 34.13 9.70
C ALA A 935 9.44 33.92 9.94
N LEU A 936 8.89 32.81 9.47
CA LEU A 936 7.47 32.47 9.61
C LEU A 936 7.12 31.95 11.00
N SER A 937 8.03 31.23 11.68
CA SER A 937 7.79 30.74 13.05
C SER A 937 7.54 31.86 14.06
N LYS A 938 8.06 33.06 13.79
CA LYS A 938 7.88 34.28 14.61
C LYS A 938 6.52 34.96 14.44
N GLN A 939 5.65 34.49 13.54
CA GLN A 939 4.37 35.14 13.25
C GLN A 939 3.32 34.88 14.35
N VAL A 940 2.49 35.88 14.65
CA VAL A 940 1.47 35.78 15.71
C VAL A 940 0.34 34.80 15.34
N ARG A 941 -0.14 34.84 14.08
CA ARG A 941 -1.22 33.96 13.62
C ARG A 941 -0.69 32.58 13.26
N LEU A 942 -1.29 31.53 13.84
CA LEU A 942 -0.97 30.13 13.52
C LEU A 942 -1.05 29.82 12.01
N SER A 943 -2.01 30.44 11.30
CA SER A 943 -2.17 30.28 9.86
C SER A 943 -0.99 30.84 9.04
N HIS A 944 -0.29 31.85 9.56
CA HIS A 944 0.86 32.51 8.94
C HIS A 944 2.20 31.87 9.32
N ARG A 945 2.23 30.96 10.31
CA ARG A 945 3.44 30.22 10.70
C ARG A 945 3.79 29.09 9.74
N ARG A 946 2.84 28.69 8.89
CA ARG A 946 2.99 27.56 7.97
C ARG A 946 3.46 28.02 6.60
N LEU A 947 4.41 27.29 6.04
CA LEU A 947 4.80 27.41 4.63
C LEU A 947 3.71 26.83 3.74
N ARG A 948 3.25 27.61 2.76
CA ARG A 948 2.19 27.23 1.83
C ARG A 948 2.72 27.32 0.42
N VAL A 949 2.68 26.20 -0.29
CA VAL A 949 2.99 26.15 -1.71
C VAL A 949 1.73 26.54 -2.47
N VAL A 950 1.85 27.52 -3.36
CA VAL A 950 0.74 28.03 -4.13
C VAL A 950 1.01 27.94 -5.62
N TRP A 951 -0.07 27.72 -6.35
CA TRP A 951 -0.13 27.68 -7.80
C TRP A 951 -1.06 28.78 -8.28
N LEU A 952 -0.64 29.50 -9.32
CA LEU A 952 -1.43 30.57 -9.92
C LEU A 952 -1.06 30.76 -11.40
N GLU A 953 -2.04 31.21 -12.17
CA GLU A 953 -1.94 31.52 -13.60
C GLU A 953 -2.37 32.98 -13.79
N THR A 954 -1.50 33.79 -14.40
CA THR A 954 -1.78 35.20 -14.64
C THR A 954 -2.84 35.36 -15.72
N SER A 955 -3.73 36.34 -15.55
CA SER A 955 -4.88 36.52 -16.44
C SER A 955 -4.52 37.20 -17.76
N SER A 956 -3.41 37.92 -17.81
CA SER A 956 -2.94 38.70 -18.96
C SER A 956 -2.27 37.84 -20.04
N ASP A 957 -1.48 36.85 -19.62
CA ASP A 957 -0.51 36.14 -20.45
C ASP A 957 -0.50 34.62 -20.18
N ASN A 958 -1.40 34.13 -19.32
CA ASN A 958 -1.48 32.73 -18.90
C ASN A 958 -0.13 32.19 -18.40
N GLN A 959 0.69 33.06 -17.81
CA GLN A 959 1.97 32.68 -17.24
C GLN A 959 1.72 32.01 -15.90
N ARG A 960 2.31 30.84 -15.72
CA ARG A 960 2.16 30.03 -14.52
C ARG A 960 3.27 30.30 -13.55
N ILE A 961 2.90 30.57 -12.31
CA ILE A 961 3.81 30.88 -11.23
C ILE A 961 3.56 29.88 -10.11
N VAL A 962 4.65 29.27 -9.65
CA VAL A 962 4.65 28.32 -8.53
C VAL A 962 5.68 28.79 -7.54
N GLY A 963 5.30 28.84 -6.27
CA GLY A 963 6.19 29.29 -5.22
C GLY A 963 5.59 29.21 -3.84
N LEU A 964 6.32 29.75 -2.87
CA LEU A 964 5.87 29.88 -1.49
C LEU A 964 5.12 31.19 -1.30
N HIS A 965 3.91 31.10 -0.78
CA HIS A 965 3.16 32.28 -0.35
C HIS A 965 3.73 32.81 0.97
N ILE A 966 4.23 34.05 0.93
CA ILE A 966 4.74 34.76 2.09
C ILE A 966 3.66 35.73 2.60
N PRO A 967 3.13 35.55 3.82
CA PRO A 967 2.17 36.49 4.39
C PRO A 967 2.76 37.90 4.51
N ASN A 968 1.99 38.95 4.22
CA ASN A 968 2.46 40.35 4.26
C ASN A 968 3.25 40.71 5.54
N PRO A 969 2.82 40.30 6.76
CA PRO A 969 3.58 40.60 7.98
C PRO A 969 4.97 39.96 8.05
N ALA A 970 5.22 38.90 7.28
CA ALA A 970 6.48 38.16 7.26
C ALA A 970 7.45 38.61 6.16
N VAL A 971 6.99 39.37 5.15
CA VAL A 971 7.78 39.72 3.95
C VAL A 971 9.10 40.40 4.33
N ASN A 972 9.05 41.44 5.17
CA ASN A 972 10.26 42.16 5.59
C ASN A 972 11.24 41.28 6.37
N ALA A 973 10.73 40.38 7.21
CA ALA A 973 11.58 39.46 7.98
C ALA A 973 12.27 38.44 7.07
N VAL A 974 11.56 37.96 6.03
CA VAL A 974 12.13 37.08 5.01
C VAL A 974 13.21 37.81 4.22
N LEU A 975 12.91 38.97 3.62
CA LEU A 975 13.86 39.73 2.79
C LEU A 975 15.15 40.07 3.54
N SER A 976 15.04 40.54 4.79
CA SER A 976 16.21 40.84 5.62
C SER A 976 17.03 39.58 5.93
N GLY A 977 16.38 38.44 6.20
CA GLY A 977 17.07 37.18 6.44
C GLY A 977 17.83 36.68 5.20
N LEU A 978 17.23 36.78 4.01
CA LEU A 978 17.86 36.38 2.75
C LEU A 978 19.07 37.26 2.40
N ALA A 979 18.96 38.57 2.63
CA ALA A 979 20.06 39.51 2.42
C ALA A 979 21.26 39.21 3.34
N GLN A 980 21.00 38.92 4.62
CA GLN A 980 22.04 38.53 5.58
C GLN A 980 22.73 37.23 5.15
N MET A 981 21.94 36.22 4.78
CA MET A 981 22.46 34.93 4.30
C MET A 981 23.37 35.11 3.08
N GLN A 982 22.96 35.94 2.11
CA GLN A 982 23.77 36.18 0.93
C GLN A 982 25.06 36.97 1.22
N ALA A 983 25.05 37.87 2.21
CA ALA A 983 26.25 38.55 2.67
C ALA A 983 27.25 37.57 3.32
N THR A 984 26.77 36.66 4.17
CA THR A 984 27.61 35.64 4.80
C THR A 984 28.25 34.70 3.77
N GLN A 985 27.47 34.18 2.83
CA GLN A 985 27.98 33.29 1.78
C GLN A 985 29.03 33.96 0.88
N ARG A 986 28.86 35.26 0.58
CA ARG A 986 29.88 36.03 -0.17
C ARG A 986 31.18 36.20 0.63
N SER A 987 31.08 36.39 1.95
CA SER A 987 32.25 36.49 2.83
C SER A 987 33.02 35.17 2.91
N GLU A 988 32.31 34.04 3.03
CA GLU A 988 32.89 32.68 3.06
C GLU A 988 33.55 32.31 1.73
N MET A 989 33.02 32.76 0.58
CA MET A 989 33.67 32.54 -0.71
C MET A 989 34.87 33.46 -0.96
N ALA A 990 34.87 34.68 -0.39
CA ALA A 990 36.00 35.60 -0.49
C ALA A 990 37.21 35.14 0.35
N HIS A 991 36.97 34.38 1.41
CA HIS A 991 37.99 33.73 2.22
C HIS A 991 38.01 32.24 1.85
N GLY A 992 38.60 31.91 0.69
CA GLY A 992 38.78 30.52 0.27
C GLY A 992 39.40 29.65 1.37
N PRO A 993 39.24 28.32 1.33
CA PRO A 993 39.68 27.46 2.42
C PRO A 993 41.19 27.59 2.60
N GLU A 994 41.63 28.30 3.63
CA GLU A 994 42.99 28.14 4.13
C GLU A 994 43.10 26.70 4.61
N VAL A 995 43.92 25.98 3.85
CA VAL A 995 44.32 24.60 4.02
C VAL A 995 44.57 24.29 5.50
N ALA A 996 43.66 23.54 6.11
CA ALA A 996 44.00 22.69 7.25
C ALA A 996 44.38 21.33 6.67
N THR A 997 45.69 21.16 6.43
CA THR A 997 46.37 19.90 6.09
C THR A 997 46.08 18.79 7.07
#